data_AF-A0A6N8DLN4-F1
#
_entry.id   AF-A0A6N8DLN4-F1
#
_cell.length_a   1.000
_cell.length_b   1.000
_cell.length_c   1.000
_cell.angle_alpha   90.00
_cell.angle_beta   90.00
_cell.angle_gamma   90.00
#
_symmetry.space_group_name_H-M   'P 1'
#
loop_
_entity.id
_entity.type
_entity.pdbx_description
1 polymer ?
#
loop_
_entity_poly.entity_id
_entity_poly.type
_entity_poly.pdbx_seq_one_letter_code
_entity_poly.pdbx_strand_id
1 'polypeptide(L)'
;MAQIFGVCLLPASGEFTYDTLPAQGKKSEASAYSPVNTYCVPGGTKSDYSYALDQLAAAHPECQTVALVCAWFGDSTDAAACKIYPATNYVGGAFQSFVNNAWTASNWQVSSLTQTSSGLIPISAENGAAVYGGTPSDQSVVRCIRDLRARGYRVVFYPFILMDAPGKPWRGRIGFATDLTAATTQAVQKFLGAATPAQFARDATNLTVAYTGSPTDFTYRRFILHYANLCAVAGGVDLFLLGSELRGLEILRGPNWTRAGSTDANGRAQWDYPFVAGLSQLAADVRGIFDSAGFARDVSNYKNLIAYSPDWSTWNGWQHPGADGQWPHLDQLFASQNIDLVALDNYMPLSDWTLGDGGLDCHNWSAPAPKTWPPAPTEMNGLGLPGQPTLRNANYLAANIEGGEGYNWFYYSSDTDGLGLDPLGTDQRCTRPLGDRLTQTRRPFAANQQLLMRKGLRWWWNNTHRAIYDNGDGTGWSPHGPDTAWVPQSKPIVFAEYGFASVDRCTNQPNVFYDAKSSESATPSWSLWTGSIGMGWKPLRDDALADLALQTVHDYWTAHNATSSTGVPMLLTSFCCAWNWDARPFPIFPLDTDVWGDGGNWATGNWIAGKGPSAAPPTPDAPPVAKNHVAFPILNEKGWSAKYKPYFVTRIHTHVTGRELRAARRIAPLYDIELNFDLLRGDALNAELQAVIAFVAAHVGQAQAFLFAPPQDLGQVTSAPVGAGDGETKSFVLMRVFGGFTETVQALIGSPTVYIDGVAQPVSAYAVSILPATLTFVVAPSAGAVVTADFTAAHLARFVDDAVELEQFMADLWETKNLKLETVRA
;
A
#
# COMPACT_ATOMS: atom_id res chain seq x y z
N MET A 1 -4.09 15.48 -2.46
CA MET A 1 -4.40 14.05 -2.35
C MET A 1 -5.70 13.84 -3.09
N ALA A 2 -5.76 12.82 -3.93
CA ALA A 2 -6.92 12.51 -4.73
C ALA A 2 -8.12 12.14 -3.86
N GLN A 3 -9.32 12.53 -4.30
CA GLN A 3 -10.55 11.99 -3.75
C GLN A 3 -10.74 10.54 -4.21
N ILE A 4 -11.21 9.70 -3.29
CA ILE A 4 -11.47 8.27 -3.55
C ILE A 4 -12.84 7.87 -3.03
N PHE A 5 -13.52 6.97 -3.74
CA PHE A 5 -14.85 6.50 -3.31
C PHE A 5 -14.77 5.51 -2.13
N GLY A 6 -13.77 4.64 -2.17
CA GLY A 6 -13.48 3.61 -1.17
C GLY A 6 -12.05 3.10 -1.30
N VAL A 7 -11.63 2.22 -0.39
CA VAL A 7 -10.30 1.60 -0.42
C VAL A 7 -10.36 0.09 -0.23
N CYS A 8 -9.44 -0.63 -0.89
CA CYS A 8 -9.12 -2.00 -0.52
C CYS A 8 -8.18 -2.00 0.69
N LEU A 9 -8.55 -2.71 1.76
CA LEU A 9 -7.80 -2.79 3.00
C LEU A 9 -6.90 -4.03 3.01
N LEU A 10 -5.60 -3.78 2.88
CA LEU A 10 -4.50 -4.75 2.92
C LEU A 10 -3.96 -4.91 4.36
N PRO A 11 -3.09 -5.90 4.65
CA PRO A 11 -2.29 -6.74 3.74
C PRO A 11 -2.90 -8.10 3.34
N ALA A 12 -4.19 -8.31 3.58
CA ALA A 12 -4.94 -9.56 3.35
C ALA A 12 -4.51 -10.78 4.19
N SER A 13 -3.30 -10.73 4.77
CA SER A 13 -2.69 -11.76 5.60
C SER A 13 -2.16 -11.17 6.93
N GLY A 14 -1.75 -12.02 7.85
CA GLY A 14 -1.47 -11.76 9.26
C GLY A 14 -2.60 -12.20 10.20
N GLU A 15 -2.27 -13.08 11.15
CA GLU A 15 -3.23 -13.80 12.00
C GLU A 15 -4.20 -12.89 12.76
N PHE A 16 -3.70 -11.74 13.26
CA PHE A 16 -4.49 -10.78 14.03
C PHE A 16 -4.34 -9.35 13.48
N THR A 17 -3.90 -9.18 12.23
CA THR A 17 -3.58 -7.86 11.65
C THR A 17 -4.77 -6.93 11.58
N TYR A 18 -5.98 -7.45 11.33
CA TYR A 18 -7.22 -6.67 11.30
C TYR A 18 -7.91 -6.52 12.66
N ASP A 19 -7.31 -7.04 13.73
CA ASP A 19 -7.99 -7.10 15.02
C ASP A 19 -8.01 -5.72 15.68
N THR A 20 -9.14 -5.37 16.29
CA THR A 20 -9.27 -4.18 17.13
C THR A 20 -8.59 -4.35 18.48
N LEU A 21 -8.35 -5.60 18.89
CA LEU A 21 -7.70 -5.94 20.14
C LEU A 21 -6.19 -6.11 19.93
N PRO A 22 -5.35 -5.59 20.85
CA PRO A 22 -3.94 -5.96 20.90
C PRO A 22 -3.77 -7.48 21.01
N ALA A 23 -2.85 -8.03 20.22
CA ALA A 23 -2.51 -9.43 20.17
C ALA A 23 -1.00 -9.63 20.20
N GLN A 24 -0.58 -10.68 20.89
CA GLN A 24 0.80 -11.14 20.90
C GLN A 24 0.86 -12.65 20.65
N GLY A 25 1.95 -13.10 20.04
CA GLY A 25 2.12 -14.47 19.57
C GLY A 25 3.47 -15.01 19.98
N LYS A 26 3.54 -16.33 20.13
CA LYS A 26 4.77 -17.06 20.42
C LYS A 26 4.84 -18.30 19.55
N LYS A 27 5.88 -18.39 18.71
CA LYS A 27 6.16 -19.61 17.93
C LYS A 27 6.50 -20.77 18.85
N SER A 28 6.30 -22.01 18.41
CA SER A 28 6.52 -23.23 19.22
C SER A 28 7.90 -23.29 19.87
N GLU A 29 8.94 -22.86 19.16
CA GLU A 29 10.34 -22.87 19.62
C GLU A 29 10.73 -21.60 20.40
N ALA A 30 9.87 -20.58 20.43
CA ALA A 30 10.17 -19.30 21.09
C ALA A 30 9.86 -19.36 22.60
N SER A 31 10.69 -18.69 23.40
CA SER A 31 10.53 -18.60 24.86
C SER A 31 9.59 -17.47 25.30
N ALA A 32 9.47 -16.39 24.51
CA ALA A 32 8.69 -15.20 24.84
C ALA A 32 7.63 -14.86 23.77
N TYR A 33 6.57 -14.17 24.20
CA TYR A 33 5.59 -13.58 23.29
C TYR A 33 6.15 -12.30 22.65
N SER A 34 5.81 -12.10 21.38
CA SER A 34 6.11 -10.88 20.62
C SER A 34 4.82 -10.23 20.13
N PRO A 35 4.80 -8.90 19.93
CA PRO A 35 3.68 -8.20 19.30
C PRO A 35 3.27 -8.86 17.97
N VAL A 36 1.97 -8.90 17.68
CA VAL A 36 1.44 -9.34 16.37
C VAL A 36 0.73 -8.20 15.64
N ASN A 37 0.18 -7.23 16.36
CA ASN A 37 -0.55 -6.09 15.79
C ASN A 37 -0.46 -4.82 16.66
N THR A 38 0.66 -4.63 17.35
CA THR A 38 0.95 -3.40 18.12
C THR A 38 2.38 -2.92 17.87
N TYR A 39 2.82 -2.92 16.61
CA TYR A 39 4.15 -2.46 16.23
C TYR A 39 4.26 -0.93 16.28
N CYS A 40 3.16 -0.20 16.12
CA CYS A 40 3.16 1.26 16.20
C CYS A 40 3.47 1.78 17.60
N VAL A 41 2.90 1.13 18.62
CA VAL A 41 3.20 1.41 20.02
C VAL A 41 3.33 0.06 20.73
N PRO A 42 4.54 -0.53 20.76
CA PRO A 42 4.79 -1.80 21.44
C PRO A 42 4.33 -1.76 22.91
N GLY A 43 3.53 -2.75 23.32
CA GLY A 43 2.93 -2.79 24.66
C GLY A 43 1.74 -1.84 24.87
N GLY A 44 1.32 -1.10 23.84
CA GLY A 44 0.13 -0.24 23.87
C GLY A 44 -1.18 -1.04 23.85
N THR A 45 -2.27 -0.36 24.20
CA THR A 45 -3.62 -0.96 24.26
C THR A 45 -4.44 -0.75 22.98
N LYS A 46 -3.86 -0.09 21.97
CA LYS A 46 -4.49 0.20 20.69
C LYS A 46 -3.78 -0.58 19.58
N SER A 47 -4.55 -1.28 18.75
CA SER A 47 -3.99 -2.07 17.66
C SER A 47 -3.54 -1.21 16.48
N ASP A 48 -2.61 -1.75 15.69
CA ASP A 48 -2.09 -1.17 14.46
C ASP A 48 -3.21 -0.87 13.46
N TYR A 49 -4.14 -1.80 13.27
CA TYR A 49 -5.36 -1.60 12.48
C TYR A 49 -6.13 -0.35 12.94
N SER A 50 -6.30 -0.17 14.25
CA SER A 50 -7.03 0.98 14.78
C SER A 50 -6.32 2.31 14.49
N TYR A 51 -4.99 2.34 14.52
CA TYR A 51 -4.21 3.51 14.09
C TYR A 51 -4.35 3.76 12.59
N ALA A 52 -4.26 2.70 11.78
CA ALA A 52 -4.36 2.81 10.33
C ALA A 52 -5.73 3.32 9.86
N LEU A 53 -6.83 2.92 10.51
CA LEU A 53 -8.17 3.39 10.17
C LEU A 53 -8.45 4.82 10.65
N ASP A 54 -7.83 5.25 11.76
CA ASP A 54 -7.85 6.66 12.16
C ASP A 54 -7.09 7.53 11.14
N GLN A 55 -5.97 7.03 10.61
CA GLN A 55 -5.22 7.69 9.55
C GLN A 55 -6.03 7.74 8.24
N LEU A 56 -6.77 6.69 7.88
CA LEU A 56 -7.64 6.69 6.71
C LEU A 56 -8.71 7.78 6.83
N ALA A 57 -9.42 7.81 7.96
CA ALA A 57 -10.46 8.80 8.22
C ALA A 57 -9.92 10.24 8.19
N ALA A 58 -8.68 10.46 8.65
CA ALA A 58 -8.03 11.76 8.62
C ALA A 58 -7.55 12.17 7.20
N ALA A 59 -7.02 11.22 6.42
CA ALA A 59 -6.48 11.47 5.09
C ALA A 59 -7.56 11.58 4.01
N HIS A 60 -8.61 10.76 4.12
CA HIS A 60 -9.70 10.62 3.14
C HIS A 60 -11.07 10.65 3.84
N PRO A 61 -11.51 11.80 4.37
CA PRO A 61 -12.81 11.92 5.02
C PRO A 61 -14.00 11.67 4.06
N GLU A 62 -13.76 11.74 2.74
CA GLU A 62 -14.74 11.41 1.70
C GLU A 62 -14.92 9.91 1.46
N CYS A 63 -13.97 9.07 1.91
CA CYS A 63 -14.03 7.62 1.74
C CYS A 63 -15.23 7.04 2.51
N GLN A 64 -16.11 6.32 1.82
CA GLN A 64 -17.33 5.75 2.43
C GLN A 64 -17.32 4.23 2.53
N THR A 65 -16.37 3.57 1.88
CA THR A 65 -16.39 2.11 1.69
C THR A 65 -15.00 1.53 1.90
N VAL A 66 -14.95 0.44 2.66
CA VAL A 66 -13.74 -0.35 2.88
C VAL A 66 -13.98 -1.77 2.38
N ALA A 67 -13.18 -2.19 1.40
CA ALA A 67 -13.13 -3.57 0.95
C ALA A 67 -12.10 -4.34 1.77
N LEU A 68 -12.59 -5.15 2.72
CA LEU A 68 -11.76 -5.98 3.58
C LEU A 68 -11.23 -7.18 2.77
N VAL A 69 -9.97 -7.10 2.36
CA VAL A 69 -9.28 -8.18 1.64
C VAL A 69 -8.86 -9.24 2.66
N CYS A 70 -9.19 -10.51 2.45
CA CYS A 70 -8.88 -11.60 3.37
C CYS A 70 -8.41 -12.84 2.61
N ALA A 71 -7.16 -13.25 2.83
CA ALA A 71 -6.51 -14.25 2.01
C ALA A 71 -6.47 -15.66 2.63
N TRP A 72 -6.78 -16.65 1.79
CA TRP A 72 -6.26 -18.03 1.90
C TRP A 72 -5.12 -18.22 0.89
N PHE A 73 -4.44 -19.36 0.95
CA PHE A 73 -3.28 -19.67 0.12
C PHE A 73 -3.60 -20.69 -0.96
N GLY A 74 -3.01 -20.50 -2.14
CA GLY A 74 -2.99 -21.47 -3.25
C GLY A 74 -1.59 -22.04 -3.46
N ASP A 75 -1.42 -23.36 -3.52
CA ASP A 75 -0.10 -24.00 -3.64
C ASP A 75 0.32 -24.40 -5.08
N SER A 76 -0.54 -24.19 -6.07
CA SER A 76 -0.27 -24.58 -7.47
C SER A 76 -1.08 -23.77 -8.47
N THR A 77 -0.55 -23.58 -9.68
CA THR A 77 -1.29 -23.03 -10.83
C THR A 77 -2.04 -24.10 -11.63
N ASP A 78 -1.88 -25.39 -11.31
CA ASP A 78 -2.64 -26.48 -11.90
C ASP A 78 -3.94 -26.70 -11.11
N ALA A 79 -5.10 -26.39 -11.70
CA ALA A 79 -6.42 -26.56 -11.11
C ALA A 79 -6.69 -27.99 -10.63
N ALA A 80 -6.11 -29.01 -11.24
CA ALA A 80 -6.28 -30.40 -10.81
C ALA A 80 -5.48 -30.72 -9.53
N ALA A 81 -4.51 -29.90 -9.14
CA ALA A 81 -3.63 -30.13 -7.99
C ALA A 81 -3.71 -29.02 -6.93
N CYS A 82 -4.13 -27.82 -7.32
CA CYS A 82 -4.18 -26.63 -6.49
C CYS A 82 -5.10 -26.83 -5.29
N LYS A 83 -4.55 -26.60 -4.11
CA LYS A 83 -5.26 -26.57 -2.84
C LYS A 83 -5.46 -25.13 -2.42
N ILE A 84 -6.65 -24.83 -1.92
CA ILE A 84 -6.97 -23.54 -1.30
C ILE A 84 -7.13 -23.74 0.20
N TYR A 85 -6.23 -23.18 1.01
CA TYR A 85 -6.12 -23.50 2.44
C TYR A 85 -5.81 -22.26 3.31
N PRO A 86 -6.31 -22.22 4.56
CA PRO A 86 -5.84 -21.25 5.53
C PRO A 86 -4.53 -21.74 6.15
N ALA A 87 -3.66 -20.83 6.54
CA ALA A 87 -2.37 -21.17 7.17
C ALA A 87 -1.96 -20.17 8.24
N THR A 88 -0.97 -20.54 9.06
CA THR A 88 -0.39 -19.66 10.10
C THR A 88 1.12 -19.88 10.20
N ASN A 89 1.85 -18.83 10.56
CA ASN A 89 3.29 -18.87 10.87
C ASN A 89 3.59 -19.34 12.31
N TYR A 90 2.57 -19.70 13.08
CA TYR A 90 2.65 -20.07 14.49
C TYR A 90 2.21 -21.53 14.73
N VAL A 91 2.46 -22.44 13.79
CA VAL A 91 2.14 -23.87 13.96
C VAL A 91 2.78 -24.41 15.26
N GLY A 92 1.95 -24.99 16.13
CA GLY A 92 2.34 -25.46 17.47
C GLY A 92 2.61 -24.35 18.50
N GLY A 93 2.42 -23.09 18.14
CA GLY A 93 2.61 -21.92 18.98
C GLY A 93 1.38 -21.55 19.82
N ALA A 94 1.42 -20.33 20.38
CA ALA A 94 0.36 -19.80 21.23
C ALA A 94 0.13 -18.31 20.96
N PHE A 95 -1.09 -17.84 21.25
CA PHE A 95 -1.46 -16.43 21.17
C PHE A 95 -2.10 -15.94 22.47
N GLN A 96 -2.02 -14.64 22.68
CA GLN A 96 -2.77 -13.93 23.69
C GLN A 96 -3.40 -12.67 23.08
N SER A 97 -4.59 -12.33 23.53
CA SER A 97 -5.26 -11.06 23.20
C SER A 97 -5.47 -10.26 24.47
N PHE A 98 -5.36 -8.94 24.37
CA PHE A 98 -5.55 -8.04 25.49
C PHE A 98 -7.05 -7.72 25.63
N VAL A 99 -7.68 -8.29 26.65
CA VAL A 99 -9.13 -8.19 26.90
C VAL A 99 -9.34 -7.86 28.38
N ASN A 100 -10.28 -6.97 28.70
CA ASN A 100 -10.59 -6.58 30.09
C ASN A 100 -9.34 -6.17 30.89
N ASN A 101 -8.44 -5.41 30.24
CA ASN A 101 -7.20 -4.91 30.82
C ASN A 101 -6.19 -5.99 31.25
N ALA A 102 -6.26 -7.19 30.65
CA ALA A 102 -5.34 -8.29 30.90
C ALA A 102 -5.07 -9.13 29.63
N TRP A 103 -3.88 -9.72 29.55
CA TRP A 103 -3.54 -10.69 28.51
C TRP A 103 -4.24 -12.03 28.80
N THR A 104 -5.08 -12.47 27.87
CA THR A 104 -5.82 -13.73 27.96
C THR A 104 -5.41 -14.65 26.82
N ALA A 105 -5.29 -15.95 27.09
CA ALA A 105 -5.00 -16.94 26.06
C ALA A 105 -6.04 -16.89 24.94
N SER A 106 -5.56 -16.93 23.70
CA SER A 106 -6.36 -16.88 22.49
C SER A 106 -5.83 -17.91 21.48
N ASN A 107 -6.67 -18.32 20.55
CA ASN A 107 -6.28 -19.20 19.46
C ASN A 107 -6.43 -18.45 18.14
N TRP A 108 -5.46 -18.64 17.24
CA TRP A 108 -5.75 -18.43 15.84
C TRP A 108 -6.76 -19.50 15.42
N GLN A 109 -7.86 -19.10 14.80
CA GLN A 109 -8.90 -20.04 14.38
C GLN A 109 -9.50 -19.62 13.04
N VAL A 110 -9.48 -20.54 12.08
CA VAL A 110 -10.11 -20.37 10.76
C VAL A 110 -10.76 -21.69 10.35
N SER A 111 -12.08 -21.70 10.17
CA SER A 111 -12.81 -22.86 9.66
C SER A 111 -12.54 -24.15 10.45
N SER A 112 -12.64 -24.05 11.79
CA SER A 112 -12.26 -25.07 12.81
C SER A 112 -10.78 -25.41 12.95
N LEU A 113 -9.91 -24.91 12.08
CA LEU A 113 -8.48 -25.12 12.21
C LEU A 113 -7.90 -24.11 13.19
N THR A 114 -7.02 -24.58 14.06
CA THR A 114 -6.23 -23.79 15.00
C THR A 114 -4.74 -24.00 14.74
N GLN A 115 -3.89 -23.21 15.39
CA GLN A 115 -2.44 -23.33 15.24
C GLN A 115 -1.89 -24.68 15.73
N THR A 116 -2.68 -25.45 16.48
CA THR A 116 -2.34 -26.80 16.97
C THR A 116 -3.01 -27.92 16.17
N SER A 117 -3.77 -27.60 15.12
CA SER A 117 -4.45 -28.60 14.30
C SER A 117 -3.46 -29.44 13.48
N SER A 118 -3.68 -30.75 13.45
CA SER A 118 -2.90 -31.66 12.61
C SER A 118 -3.23 -31.46 11.13
N GLY A 119 -2.22 -31.50 10.26
CA GLY A 119 -2.41 -31.43 8.81
C GLY A 119 -2.53 -30.01 8.23
N LEU A 120 -2.22 -28.97 9.03
CA LEU A 120 -1.96 -27.63 8.48
C LEU A 120 -0.83 -27.70 7.45
N ILE A 121 -1.03 -26.99 6.34
CA ILE A 121 0.03 -26.76 5.36
C ILE A 121 0.79 -25.50 5.84
N PRO A 122 2.10 -25.60 6.13
CA PRO A 122 2.90 -24.45 6.51
C PRO A 122 3.07 -23.51 5.32
N ILE A 123 3.09 -22.21 5.58
CA ILE A 123 3.44 -21.21 4.58
C ILE A 123 4.90 -21.42 4.17
N SER A 124 5.19 -21.37 2.88
CA SER A 124 6.57 -21.52 2.40
C SER A 124 7.48 -20.41 2.97
N ALA A 125 8.77 -20.74 3.08
CA ALA A 125 9.77 -19.83 3.61
C ALA A 125 10.88 -19.59 2.59
N GLU A 126 11.33 -18.33 2.49
CA GLU A 126 12.46 -17.90 1.69
C GLU A 126 13.44 -17.14 2.60
N ASN A 127 14.73 -17.46 2.52
CA ASN A 127 15.78 -16.83 3.33
C ASN A 127 15.52 -16.85 4.85
N GLY A 128 14.88 -17.91 5.35
CA GLY A 128 14.58 -18.08 6.77
C GLY A 128 13.34 -17.34 7.28
N ALA A 129 12.62 -16.63 6.41
CA ALA A 129 11.37 -15.94 6.74
C ALA A 129 10.20 -16.52 5.92
N ALA A 130 9.00 -16.54 6.51
CA ALA A 130 7.79 -16.92 5.78
C ALA A 130 7.52 -15.93 4.64
N VAL A 131 7.05 -16.45 3.50
CA VAL A 131 6.76 -15.63 2.32
C VAL A 131 5.58 -14.68 2.57
N TYR A 132 4.61 -15.10 3.39
CA TYR A 132 3.41 -14.34 3.75
C TYR A 132 3.15 -14.35 5.25
N GLY A 133 2.29 -13.45 5.74
CA GLY A 133 1.64 -13.58 7.05
C GLY A 133 0.60 -14.72 7.04
N GLY A 134 0.09 -15.15 8.21
CA GLY A 134 -0.98 -16.16 8.27
C GLY A 134 -2.33 -15.69 7.71
N THR A 135 -3.30 -16.57 7.53
CA THR A 135 -4.69 -16.15 7.27
C THR A 135 -5.23 -15.37 8.48
N PRO A 136 -5.94 -14.25 8.31
CA PRO A 136 -6.56 -13.55 9.44
C PRO A 136 -7.56 -14.45 10.18
N SER A 137 -7.46 -14.46 11.52
CA SER A 137 -8.32 -15.27 12.40
C SER A 137 -9.79 -14.85 12.27
N ASP A 138 -10.71 -15.79 12.40
CA ASP A 138 -12.15 -15.57 12.31
C ASP A 138 -12.62 -14.42 13.22
N GLN A 139 -12.14 -14.41 14.47
CA GLN A 139 -12.50 -13.40 15.45
C GLN A 139 -12.00 -12.01 15.08
N SER A 140 -10.80 -11.92 14.47
CA SER A 140 -10.20 -10.69 13.98
C SER A 140 -11.03 -10.10 12.83
N VAL A 141 -11.42 -10.94 11.86
CA VAL A 141 -12.29 -10.54 10.75
C VAL A 141 -13.66 -10.06 11.23
N VAL A 142 -14.29 -10.80 12.16
CA VAL A 142 -15.59 -10.41 12.72
C VAL A 142 -15.53 -9.07 13.45
N ARG A 143 -14.49 -8.84 14.27
CA ARG A 143 -14.28 -7.56 14.96
C ARG A 143 -14.01 -6.43 13.98
N CYS A 144 -13.19 -6.66 12.95
CA CYS A 144 -12.91 -5.69 11.89
C CYS A 144 -14.20 -5.26 11.18
N ILE A 145 -15.03 -6.19 10.69
CA ILE A 145 -16.30 -5.86 10.02
C ILE A 145 -17.22 -5.03 10.92
N ARG A 146 -17.31 -5.39 12.21
CA ARG A 146 -18.15 -4.66 13.17
C ARG A 146 -17.60 -3.25 13.44
N ASP A 147 -16.29 -3.11 13.57
CA ASP A 147 -15.62 -1.82 13.79
C ASP A 147 -15.74 -0.89 12.57
N LEU A 148 -15.50 -1.39 11.35
CA LEU A 148 -15.69 -0.63 10.11
C LEU A 148 -17.11 -0.07 10.02
N ARG A 149 -18.12 -0.89 10.35
CA ARG A 149 -19.52 -0.45 10.38
C ARG A 149 -19.80 0.56 11.49
N ALA A 150 -19.21 0.37 12.67
CA ALA A 150 -19.33 1.31 13.78
C ALA A 150 -18.72 2.69 13.45
N ARG A 151 -17.66 2.71 12.63
CA ARG A 151 -17.04 3.92 12.06
C ARG A 151 -17.86 4.55 10.92
N GLY A 152 -18.91 3.88 10.43
CA GLY A 152 -19.79 4.39 9.38
C GLY A 152 -19.44 3.96 7.96
N TYR A 153 -18.45 3.07 7.78
CA TYR A 153 -18.10 2.56 6.46
C TYR A 153 -19.10 1.50 5.97
N ARG A 154 -19.35 1.49 4.66
CA ARG A 154 -19.83 0.29 3.97
C ARG A 154 -18.71 -0.73 3.91
N VAL A 155 -19.07 -2.01 4.05
CA VAL A 155 -18.08 -3.09 4.06
C VAL A 155 -18.28 -3.99 2.84
N VAL A 156 -17.26 -4.05 1.99
CA VAL A 156 -17.13 -5.11 0.98
C VAL A 156 -16.28 -6.22 1.60
N PHE A 157 -16.80 -7.45 1.65
CA PHE A 157 -15.96 -8.59 1.99
C PHE A 157 -15.31 -9.12 0.72
N TYR A 158 -13.98 -9.15 0.71
CA TYR A 158 -13.18 -9.47 -0.47
C TYR A 158 -12.29 -10.70 -0.17
N PRO A 159 -12.77 -11.94 -0.41
CA PRO A 159 -11.94 -13.13 -0.32
C PRO A 159 -10.86 -13.11 -1.40
N PHE A 160 -9.61 -13.37 -1.00
CA PHE A 160 -8.44 -13.31 -1.87
C PHE A 160 -7.62 -14.60 -1.81
N ILE A 161 -6.83 -14.86 -2.86
CA ILE A 161 -5.90 -16.00 -2.90
C ILE A 161 -4.48 -15.45 -3.10
N LEU A 162 -3.62 -15.69 -2.11
CA LEU A 162 -2.18 -15.48 -2.24
C LEU A 162 -1.54 -16.80 -2.69
N MET A 163 -0.72 -16.76 -3.75
CA MET A 163 -0.10 -17.96 -4.29
C MET A 163 1.18 -18.31 -3.54
N ASP A 164 1.07 -19.29 -2.63
CA ASP A 164 2.20 -19.91 -1.94
C ASP A 164 2.81 -21.02 -2.82
N ALA A 165 3.34 -20.61 -3.97
CA ALA A 165 3.94 -21.47 -4.98
C ALA A 165 5.24 -20.85 -5.52
N PRO A 166 6.16 -21.63 -6.11
CA PRO A 166 7.41 -21.12 -6.66
C PRO A 166 7.19 -19.94 -7.62
N GLY A 167 7.92 -18.84 -7.39
CA GLY A 167 7.80 -17.61 -8.17
C GLY A 167 6.65 -16.69 -7.77
N LYS A 168 5.78 -17.09 -6.82
CA LYS A 168 4.64 -16.30 -6.34
C LYS A 168 3.78 -15.80 -7.52
N PRO A 169 3.28 -16.73 -8.36
CA PRO A 169 2.53 -16.37 -9.55
C PRO A 169 1.23 -15.66 -9.18
N TRP A 170 0.66 -14.93 -10.12
CA TRP A 170 -0.66 -14.34 -9.92
C TRP A 170 -1.75 -15.42 -9.91
N ARG A 171 -2.78 -15.28 -9.05
CA ARG A 171 -3.87 -16.27 -8.91
C ARG A 171 -4.63 -16.53 -10.22
N GLY A 172 -4.67 -15.56 -11.13
CA GLY A 172 -5.24 -15.75 -12.46
C GLY A 172 -4.44 -16.70 -13.37
N ARG A 173 -3.30 -17.22 -12.91
CA ARG A 173 -2.56 -18.33 -13.54
C ARG A 173 -3.08 -19.70 -13.14
N ILE A 174 -3.94 -19.81 -12.14
CA ILE A 174 -4.61 -21.09 -11.85
C ILE A 174 -5.45 -21.46 -13.08
N GLY A 175 -5.15 -22.59 -13.68
CA GLY A 175 -5.77 -23.06 -14.92
C GLY A 175 -5.47 -24.54 -15.14
N PHE A 176 -5.69 -25.02 -16.37
CA PHE A 176 -5.42 -26.41 -16.70
C PHE A 176 -4.81 -26.53 -18.08
N ALA A 177 -3.83 -27.43 -18.24
CA ALA A 177 -3.05 -27.55 -19.47
C ALA A 177 -3.87 -28.06 -20.67
N THR A 178 -4.97 -28.78 -20.41
CA THR A 178 -5.88 -29.27 -21.45
C THR A 178 -7.20 -28.51 -21.39
N ASP A 179 -7.76 -28.24 -22.56
CA ASP A 179 -8.98 -27.45 -22.75
C ASP A 179 -9.93 -28.20 -23.70
N LEU A 180 -11.24 -27.90 -23.66
CA LEU A 180 -12.27 -28.57 -24.47
C LEU A 180 -12.40 -30.07 -24.18
N THR A 181 -12.22 -30.50 -22.93
CA THR A 181 -12.29 -31.94 -22.57
C THR A 181 -13.10 -32.19 -21.30
N ALA A 182 -13.52 -33.46 -21.13
CA ALA A 182 -14.09 -33.93 -19.86
C ALA A 182 -13.08 -33.84 -18.70
N ALA A 183 -11.78 -33.99 -18.96
CA ALA A 183 -10.74 -33.84 -17.95
C ALA A 183 -10.66 -32.39 -17.44
N THR A 184 -10.85 -31.40 -18.31
CA THR A 184 -10.94 -29.98 -17.94
C THR A 184 -12.09 -29.74 -16.96
N THR A 185 -13.27 -30.31 -17.24
CA THR A 185 -14.42 -30.22 -16.33
C THR A 185 -14.13 -30.87 -14.97
N GLN A 186 -13.48 -32.04 -14.95
CA GLN A 186 -13.11 -32.73 -13.72
C GLN A 186 -12.07 -31.95 -12.89
N ALA A 187 -11.07 -31.34 -13.54
CA ALA A 187 -10.07 -30.51 -12.87
C ALA A 187 -10.73 -29.31 -12.17
N VAL A 188 -11.63 -28.62 -12.88
CA VAL A 188 -12.40 -27.50 -12.31
C VAL A 188 -13.30 -27.96 -11.16
N GLN A 189 -14.00 -29.08 -11.29
CA GLN A 189 -14.83 -29.64 -10.21
C GLN A 189 -14.00 -30.00 -8.98
N LYS A 190 -12.79 -30.53 -9.17
CA LYS A 190 -11.86 -30.84 -8.07
C LYS A 190 -11.38 -29.58 -7.36
N PHE A 191 -11.04 -28.52 -8.11
CA PHE A 191 -10.67 -27.21 -7.54
C PHE A 191 -11.81 -26.59 -6.73
N LEU A 192 -13.03 -26.59 -7.29
CA LEU A 192 -14.24 -26.11 -6.62
C LEU A 192 -14.48 -26.90 -5.32
N GLY A 193 -14.36 -28.22 -5.37
CA GLY A 193 -14.53 -29.10 -4.21
C GLY A 193 -15.97 -29.46 -3.89
N ALA A 194 -16.15 -30.25 -2.84
CA ALA A 194 -17.43 -30.84 -2.47
C ALA A 194 -18.12 -30.16 -1.27
N ALA A 195 -17.53 -29.11 -0.70
CA ALA A 195 -18.09 -28.42 0.46
C ALA A 195 -19.51 -27.90 0.17
N THR A 196 -20.40 -28.04 1.15
CA THR A 196 -21.81 -27.65 1.08
C THR A 196 -22.17 -26.70 2.24
N PRO A 197 -23.20 -25.84 2.08
CA PRO A 197 -23.63 -24.92 3.14
C PRO A 197 -23.95 -25.60 4.48
N ALA A 198 -24.50 -26.82 4.45
CA ALA A 198 -24.90 -27.56 5.65
C ALA A 198 -23.73 -28.01 6.55
N GLN A 199 -22.50 -27.96 6.05
CA GLN A 199 -21.31 -28.33 6.82
C GLN A 199 -20.75 -27.19 7.68
N PHE A 200 -21.34 -26.00 7.62
CA PHE A 200 -20.88 -24.84 8.37
C PHE A 200 -21.82 -24.50 9.53
N ALA A 201 -21.26 -24.30 10.72
CA ALA A 201 -22.00 -23.88 11.90
C ALA A 201 -21.41 -22.58 12.46
N ARG A 202 -22.28 -21.59 12.65
CA ARG A 202 -21.91 -20.24 13.14
C ARG A 202 -21.87 -20.20 14.65
N ASP A 203 -20.83 -19.62 15.23
CA ASP A 203 -20.72 -19.33 16.66
C ASP A 203 -20.59 -17.82 16.88
N ALA A 204 -21.71 -17.17 17.18
CA ALA A 204 -21.75 -15.73 17.43
C ALA A 204 -21.15 -15.31 18.78
N THR A 205 -20.93 -16.25 19.70
CA THR A 205 -20.34 -15.98 21.02
C THR A 205 -18.82 -15.93 20.90
N ASN A 206 -18.24 -16.95 20.28
CA ASN A 206 -16.79 -17.04 20.10
C ASN A 206 -16.29 -16.33 18.83
N LEU A 207 -17.19 -15.84 17.99
CA LEU A 207 -16.91 -15.13 16.74
C LEU A 207 -16.21 -16.02 15.70
N THR A 208 -16.66 -17.27 15.56
CA THR A 208 -16.04 -18.29 14.71
C THR A 208 -17.05 -19.02 13.85
N VAL A 209 -16.56 -19.74 12.84
CA VAL A 209 -17.37 -20.69 12.05
C VAL A 209 -16.71 -22.06 12.08
N ALA A 210 -17.49 -23.06 12.48
CA ALA A 210 -17.09 -24.46 12.45
C ALA A 210 -17.35 -25.08 11.07
N TYR A 211 -16.53 -26.06 10.68
CA TYR A 211 -16.66 -26.86 9.47
C TYR A 211 -16.63 -28.34 9.84
N THR A 212 -17.68 -29.08 9.47
CA THR A 212 -17.84 -30.50 9.83
C THR A 212 -17.36 -31.47 8.75
N GLY A 213 -16.89 -30.96 7.60
CA GLY A 213 -16.27 -31.79 6.57
C GLY A 213 -14.83 -32.18 6.92
N SER A 214 -14.10 -32.76 5.95
CA SER A 214 -12.71 -33.16 6.18
C SER A 214 -11.84 -31.95 6.54
N PRO A 215 -11.01 -32.01 7.61
CA PRO A 215 -10.07 -30.94 7.95
C PRO A 215 -9.10 -30.61 6.80
N THR A 216 -8.80 -31.59 5.94
CA THR A 216 -7.92 -31.48 4.77
C THR A 216 -8.66 -31.20 3.45
N ASP A 217 -9.95 -30.88 3.51
CA ASP A 217 -10.68 -30.33 2.36
C ASP A 217 -10.19 -28.91 2.09
N PHE A 218 -9.17 -28.78 1.25
CA PHE A 218 -8.55 -27.52 0.87
C PHE A 218 -9.04 -27.10 -0.53
N THR A 219 -10.31 -26.75 -0.60
CA THR A 219 -11.01 -26.44 -1.86
C THR A 219 -11.67 -25.07 -1.82
N TYR A 220 -11.91 -24.52 -3.01
CA TYR A 220 -12.42 -23.16 -3.17
C TYR A 220 -13.80 -22.96 -2.56
N ARG A 221 -14.71 -23.95 -2.64
CA ARG A 221 -16.04 -23.85 -2.02
C ARG A 221 -15.95 -23.78 -0.50
N ARG A 222 -15.03 -24.51 0.15
CA ARG A 222 -14.87 -24.41 1.61
C ARG A 222 -14.45 -22.99 2.00
N PHE A 223 -13.48 -22.43 1.29
CA PHE A 223 -13.00 -21.07 1.47
C PHE A 223 -14.14 -20.05 1.41
N ILE A 224 -14.93 -20.04 0.33
CA ILE A 224 -15.98 -19.02 0.14
C ILE A 224 -17.18 -19.23 1.08
N LEU A 225 -17.64 -20.47 1.28
CA LEU A 225 -18.77 -20.75 2.17
C LEU A 225 -18.45 -20.50 3.64
N HIS A 226 -17.20 -20.69 4.05
CA HIS A 226 -16.70 -20.29 5.37
C HIS A 226 -16.90 -18.79 5.59
N TYR A 227 -16.39 -17.98 4.68
CA TYR A 227 -16.46 -16.53 4.82
C TYR A 227 -17.88 -15.97 4.67
N ALA A 228 -18.75 -16.59 3.87
CA ALA A 228 -20.17 -16.21 3.85
C ALA A 228 -20.83 -16.39 5.23
N ASN A 229 -20.55 -17.51 5.90
CA ASN A 229 -21.04 -17.73 7.26
C ASN A 229 -20.38 -16.78 8.28
N LEU A 230 -19.10 -16.45 8.11
CA LEU A 230 -18.39 -15.55 9.01
C LEU A 230 -18.89 -14.10 8.88
N CYS A 231 -19.22 -13.65 7.66
CA CYS A 231 -19.87 -12.37 7.43
C CYS A 231 -21.26 -12.32 8.11
N ALA A 232 -22.00 -13.43 8.11
CA ALA A 232 -23.25 -13.51 8.86
C ALA A 232 -23.02 -13.41 10.38
N VAL A 233 -21.97 -14.04 10.93
CA VAL A 233 -21.56 -13.88 12.35
C VAL A 233 -21.22 -12.42 12.67
N ALA A 234 -20.60 -11.71 11.73
CA ALA A 234 -20.26 -10.29 11.89
C ALA A 234 -21.48 -9.35 11.88
N GLY A 235 -22.65 -9.83 11.45
CA GLY A 235 -23.88 -9.05 11.34
C GLY A 235 -24.22 -8.60 9.92
N GLY A 236 -23.63 -9.24 8.90
CA GLY A 236 -23.81 -8.92 7.49
C GLY A 236 -22.81 -7.89 6.95
N VAL A 237 -22.71 -7.83 5.63
CA VAL A 237 -21.85 -6.91 4.85
C VAL A 237 -22.66 -6.24 3.75
N ASP A 238 -22.14 -5.18 3.15
CA ASP A 238 -22.81 -4.46 2.06
C ASP A 238 -22.70 -5.24 0.75
N LEU A 239 -21.50 -5.73 0.44
CA LEU A 239 -21.19 -6.55 -0.73
C LEU A 239 -20.27 -7.72 -0.33
N PHE A 240 -20.57 -8.92 -0.82
CA PHE A 240 -19.73 -10.09 -0.67
C PHE A 240 -19.23 -10.53 -2.05
N LEU A 241 -17.91 -10.55 -2.23
CA LEU A 241 -17.32 -11.06 -3.46
C LEU A 241 -17.13 -12.58 -3.37
N LEU A 242 -17.43 -13.30 -4.44
CA LEU A 242 -17.16 -14.74 -4.54
C LEU A 242 -15.66 -15.03 -4.75
N GLY A 243 -14.90 -14.01 -5.17
CA GLY A 243 -13.48 -14.07 -5.48
C GLY A 243 -13.18 -13.07 -6.61
N SER A 244 -11.91 -13.04 -7.04
CA SER A 244 -11.51 -12.17 -8.14
C SER A 244 -10.35 -12.70 -8.96
N GLU A 245 -10.28 -12.22 -10.21
CA GLU A 245 -9.22 -12.45 -11.19
C GLU A 245 -8.80 -13.92 -11.36
N LEU A 246 -9.75 -14.85 -11.31
CA LEU A 246 -9.49 -16.27 -11.58
C LEU A 246 -9.50 -16.57 -13.09
N ARG A 247 -8.74 -15.74 -13.81
CA ARG A 247 -8.72 -15.67 -15.28
C ARG A 247 -8.48 -17.01 -15.94
N GLY A 248 -7.49 -17.77 -15.45
CA GLY A 248 -7.17 -19.07 -16.01
C GLY A 248 -8.25 -20.13 -15.81
N LEU A 249 -9.16 -19.96 -14.85
CA LEU A 249 -10.27 -20.88 -14.57
C LEU A 249 -11.54 -20.51 -15.34
N GLU A 250 -11.90 -19.22 -15.40
CA GLU A 250 -13.13 -18.75 -16.05
C GLU A 250 -13.16 -19.01 -17.56
N ILE A 251 -11.98 -19.07 -18.19
CA ILE A 251 -11.85 -19.31 -19.63
C ILE A 251 -11.82 -20.80 -20.01
N LEU A 252 -11.73 -21.74 -19.05
CA LEU A 252 -11.66 -23.17 -19.36
C LEU A 252 -12.98 -23.66 -19.96
N ARG A 253 -12.89 -24.38 -21.08
CA ARG A 253 -14.02 -24.89 -21.85
C ARG A 253 -14.23 -26.36 -21.57
N GLY A 254 -15.49 -26.72 -21.30
CA GLY A 254 -15.90 -28.12 -21.17
C GLY A 254 -16.04 -28.81 -22.53
N PRO A 255 -16.31 -30.13 -22.53
CA PRO A 255 -16.36 -30.93 -23.75
C PRO A 255 -17.54 -30.57 -24.67
N ASN A 256 -18.57 -29.87 -24.15
CA ASN A 256 -19.75 -29.49 -24.95
C ASN A 256 -19.63 -28.08 -25.53
N TRP A 257 -18.50 -27.40 -25.32
CA TRP A 257 -18.30 -26.07 -25.87
C TRP A 257 -18.17 -26.11 -27.39
N THR A 258 -18.86 -25.20 -28.08
CA THR A 258 -18.74 -24.96 -29.52
C THR A 258 -18.75 -23.46 -29.78
N ARG A 259 -18.29 -22.98 -30.95
CA ARG A 259 -18.35 -21.54 -31.28
C ARG A 259 -19.78 -20.99 -31.19
N ALA A 260 -20.75 -21.73 -31.73
CA ALA A 260 -22.16 -21.36 -31.72
C ALA A 260 -22.81 -21.45 -30.32
N GLY A 261 -22.23 -22.26 -29.43
CA GLY A 261 -22.81 -22.54 -28.12
C GLY A 261 -24.06 -23.41 -28.22
N SER A 262 -24.85 -23.38 -27.16
CA SER A 262 -26.21 -23.93 -27.12
C SER A 262 -27.19 -22.83 -26.74
N THR A 263 -28.47 -23.15 -26.78
CA THR A 263 -29.53 -22.22 -26.40
C THR A 263 -30.22 -22.72 -25.14
N ASP A 264 -30.44 -21.84 -24.17
CA ASP A 264 -31.20 -22.15 -22.97
C ASP A 264 -32.72 -22.23 -23.26
N ALA A 265 -33.51 -22.51 -22.23
CA ALA A 265 -34.97 -22.62 -22.36
C ALA A 265 -35.66 -21.30 -22.79
N ASN A 266 -34.98 -20.16 -22.68
CA ASN A 266 -35.49 -18.83 -23.01
C ASN A 266 -34.95 -18.31 -24.35
N GLY A 267 -34.28 -19.14 -25.15
CA GLY A 267 -33.73 -18.71 -26.42
C GLY A 267 -32.40 -17.97 -26.30
N ARG A 268 -31.73 -17.98 -25.14
CA ARG A 268 -30.47 -17.25 -24.90
C ARG A 268 -29.24 -18.12 -25.16
N ALA A 269 -28.20 -17.53 -25.74
CA ALA A 269 -26.94 -18.21 -25.98
C ALA A 269 -26.22 -18.54 -24.66
N GLN A 270 -25.69 -19.76 -24.57
CA GLN A 270 -24.87 -20.23 -23.46
C GLN A 270 -23.76 -21.17 -23.96
N TRP A 271 -22.66 -21.21 -23.22
CA TRP A 271 -21.46 -21.99 -23.51
C TRP A 271 -20.99 -22.76 -22.28
N ASP A 272 -20.36 -23.91 -22.53
CA ASP A 272 -19.84 -24.81 -21.50
C ASP A 272 -18.53 -24.26 -20.93
N TYR A 273 -18.65 -23.44 -19.88
CA TYR A 273 -17.56 -22.94 -19.04
C TYR A 273 -17.74 -23.49 -17.61
N PRO A 274 -17.10 -24.62 -17.25
CA PRO A 274 -17.37 -25.33 -16.00
C PRO A 274 -17.18 -24.49 -14.75
N PHE A 275 -16.22 -23.56 -14.75
CA PHE A 275 -15.98 -22.70 -13.59
C PHE A 275 -17.06 -21.62 -13.44
N VAL A 276 -17.54 -21.05 -14.55
CA VAL A 276 -18.66 -20.07 -14.55
C VAL A 276 -19.95 -20.70 -14.06
N ALA A 277 -20.22 -21.96 -14.45
CA ALA A 277 -21.32 -22.73 -13.89
C ALA A 277 -21.15 -22.99 -12.38
N GLY A 278 -19.93 -23.34 -11.96
CA GLY A 278 -19.59 -23.51 -10.54
C GLY A 278 -19.75 -22.23 -9.71
N LEU A 279 -19.35 -21.08 -10.24
CA LEU A 279 -19.56 -19.76 -9.62
C LEU A 279 -21.05 -19.42 -9.50
N SER A 280 -21.86 -19.75 -10.51
CA SER A 280 -23.30 -19.53 -10.47
C SER A 280 -23.98 -20.36 -9.37
N GLN A 281 -23.55 -21.60 -9.16
CA GLN A 281 -24.02 -22.44 -8.06
C GLN A 281 -23.52 -21.90 -6.70
N LEU A 282 -22.25 -21.50 -6.62
CA LEU A 282 -21.68 -20.93 -5.40
C LEU A 282 -22.39 -19.62 -4.99
N ALA A 283 -22.77 -18.77 -5.96
CA ALA A 283 -23.57 -17.58 -5.72
C ALA A 283 -24.93 -17.93 -5.10
N ALA A 284 -25.60 -18.98 -5.59
CA ALA A 284 -26.85 -19.47 -5.03
C ALA A 284 -26.69 -19.96 -3.59
N ASP A 285 -25.61 -20.69 -3.32
CA ASP A 285 -25.30 -21.20 -1.98
C ASP A 285 -25.03 -20.06 -0.98
N VAL A 286 -24.25 -19.04 -1.38
CA VAL A 286 -23.99 -17.84 -0.56
C VAL A 286 -25.27 -17.05 -0.33
N ARG A 287 -26.11 -16.87 -1.35
CA ARG A 287 -27.43 -16.24 -1.22
C ARG A 287 -28.29 -16.96 -0.18
N GLY A 288 -28.35 -18.30 -0.24
CA GLY A 288 -29.06 -19.11 0.74
C GLY A 288 -28.51 -18.98 2.18
N ILE A 289 -27.20 -18.87 2.35
CA ILE A 289 -26.57 -18.63 3.66
C ILE A 289 -27.01 -17.28 4.23
N PHE A 290 -26.96 -16.21 3.42
CA PHE A 290 -27.38 -14.88 3.85
C PHE A 290 -28.88 -14.81 4.16
N ASP A 291 -29.73 -15.34 3.28
CA ASP A 291 -31.18 -15.31 3.47
C ASP A 291 -31.59 -16.10 4.74
N SER A 292 -31.00 -17.28 4.96
CA SER A 292 -31.24 -18.07 6.19
C SER A 292 -30.68 -17.43 7.46
N ALA A 293 -29.75 -16.49 7.33
CA ALA A 293 -29.23 -15.68 8.44
C ALA A 293 -30.09 -14.45 8.77
N GLY A 294 -31.09 -14.14 7.95
CA GLY A 294 -31.83 -12.88 8.01
C GLY A 294 -31.16 -11.71 7.28
N PHE A 295 -30.13 -11.96 6.48
CA PHE A 295 -29.44 -10.98 5.65
C PHE A 295 -29.97 -11.00 4.21
N ALA A 296 -31.29 -10.81 4.08
CA ALA A 296 -31.93 -10.73 2.77
C ALA A 296 -31.30 -9.62 1.92
N ARG A 297 -31.25 -9.85 0.61
CA ARG A 297 -30.79 -8.85 -0.37
C ARG A 297 -31.61 -7.56 -0.26
N ASP A 298 -30.93 -6.43 -0.14
CA ASP A 298 -31.53 -5.10 -0.17
C ASP A 298 -30.80 -4.22 -1.20
N VAL A 299 -31.36 -4.17 -2.41
CA VAL A 299 -30.81 -3.37 -3.52
C VAL A 299 -31.04 -1.87 -3.28
N SER A 300 -32.06 -1.49 -2.50
CA SER A 300 -32.38 -0.08 -2.26
C SER A 300 -31.39 0.58 -1.29
N ASN A 301 -30.89 -0.17 -0.31
CA ASN A 301 -29.89 0.31 0.65
C ASN A 301 -28.48 -0.27 0.43
N TYR A 302 -28.30 -1.04 -0.65
CA TYR A 302 -27.04 -1.70 -1.02
C TYR A 302 -26.49 -2.62 0.08
N LYS A 303 -27.33 -3.50 0.63
CA LYS A 303 -26.95 -4.47 1.66
C LYS A 303 -27.06 -5.91 1.16
N ASN A 304 -26.13 -6.74 1.64
CA ASN A 304 -26.08 -8.17 1.41
C ASN A 304 -26.07 -8.52 -0.09
N LEU A 305 -25.37 -7.72 -0.88
CA LEU A 305 -25.19 -7.93 -2.32
C LEU A 305 -24.09 -8.98 -2.56
N ILE A 306 -24.13 -9.66 -3.70
CA ILE A 306 -23.14 -10.68 -4.10
C ILE A 306 -22.63 -10.36 -5.51
N ALA A 307 -21.32 -10.45 -5.71
CA ALA A 307 -20.70 -10.32 -7.03
C ALA A 307 -19.45 -11.21 -7.18
N TYR A 308 -18.95 -11.35 -8.40
CA TYR A 308 -17.63 -11.91 -8.71
C TYR A 308 -16.86 -10.86 -9.52
N SER A 309 -15.58 -10.64 -9.20
CA SER A 309 -14.78 -9.58 -9.83
C SER A 309 -13.73 -10.17 -10.80
N PRO A 310 -14.03 -10.33 -12.10
CA PRO A 310 -13.04 -10.73 -13.09
C PRO A 310 -11.93 -9.68 -13.27
N ASP A 311 -10.84 -10.14 -13.88
CA ASP A 311 -9.74 -9.31 -14.33
C ASP A 311 -10.19 -8.30 -15.41
N TRP A 312 -9.58 -7.11 -15.41
CA TRP A 312 -9.87 -6.06 -16.41
C TRP A 312 -9.78 -6.56 -17.85
N SER A 313 -9.00 -7.62 -18.11
CA SER A 313 -8.79 -8.12 -19.46
C SER A 313 -9.87 -9.08 -19.96
N THR A 314 -10.76 -9.56 -19.09
CA THR A 314 -11.71 -10.65 -19.40
C THR A 314 -13.17 -10.34 -19.09
N TRP A 315 -13.45 -9.28 -18.32
CA TRP A 315 -14.80 -8.96 -17.84
C TRP A 315 -15.87 -8.90 -18.96
N ASN A 316 -15.54 -8.41 -20.16
CA ASN A 316 -16.47 -8.29 -21.29
C ASN A 316 -16.43 -9.46 -22.28
N GLY A 317 -15.55 -10.43 -22.08
CA GLY A 317 -15.40 -11.59 -22.94
C GLY A 317 -13.95 -12.06 -23.09
N TRP A 318 -13.78 -13.21 -23.74
CA TRP A 318 -12.47 -13.80 -23.95
C TRP A 318 -12.27 -14.32 -25.36
N GLN A 319 -11.07 -14.12 -25.89
CA GLN A 319 -10.65 -14.62 -27.20
C GLN A 319 -9.89 -15.94 -27.03
N HIS A 320 -10.52 -17.04 -27.43
CA HIS A 320 -9.92 -18.37 -27.33
C HIS A 320 -8.93 -18.60 -28.48
N PRO A 321 -7.67 -18.98 -28.20
CA PRO A 321 -6.71 -19.31 -29.25
C PRO A 321 -7.26 -20.35 -30.24
N GLY A 322 -7.15 -20.05 -31.54
CA GLY A 322 -7.62 -20.91 -32.63
C GLY A 322 -9.14 -20.97 -32.83
N ALA A 323 -9.92 -20.19 -32.09
CA ALA A 323 -11.37 -20.13 -32.26
C ALA A 323 -11.84 -18.93 -33.12
N ASP A 324 -10.94 -17.98 -33.40
CA ASP A 324 -11.16 -16.79 -34.24
C ASP A 324 -12.37 -15.94 -33.80
N GLY A 325 -12.42 -15.57 -32.52
CA GLY A 325 -13.51 -14.75 -31.99
C GLY A 325 -13.34 -14.36 -30.53
N GLN A 326 -14.35 -13.66 -30.00
CA GLN A 326 -14.54 -13.33 -28.59
C GLN A 326 -15.93 -13.78 -28.10
N TRP A 327 -15.94 -14.46 -26.96
CA TRP A 327 -17.17 -14.94 -26.31
C TRP A 327 -17.43 -14.21 -25.00
N PRO A 328 -18.66 -13.72 -24.76
CA PRO A 328 -19.08 -13.13 -23.48
C PRO A 328 -19.29 -14.22 -22.42
N HIS A 329 -18.21 -14.91 -22.06
CA HIS A 329 -18.22 -16.12 -21.23
C HIS A 329 -18.82 -15.91 -19.83
N LEU A 330 -18.74 -14.69 -19.28
CA LEU A 330 -19.28 -14.35 -17.96
C LEU A 330 -20.74 -13.88 -17.98
N ASP A 331 -21.36 -13.67 -19.14
CA ASP A 331 -22.74 -13.15 -19.21
C ASP A 331 -23.76 -14.06 -18.52
N GLN A 332 -23.53 -15.38 -18.52
CA GLN A 332 -24.37 -16.32 -17.76
C GLN A 332 -24.33 -16.05 -16.26
N LEU A 333 -23.14 -15.75 -15.72
CA LEU A 333 -22.95 -15.39 -14.33
C LEU A 333 -23.54 -14.01 -14.03
N PHE A 334 -23.24 -13.01 -14.87
CA PHE A 334 -23.78 -11.65 -14.69
C PHE A 334 -25.30 -11.59 -14.84
N ALA A 335 -25.93 -12.45 -15.63
CA ALA A 335 -27.38 -12.55 -15.73
C ALA A 335 -28.03 -13.28 -14.55
N SER A 336 -27.28 -14.15 -13.85
CA SER A 336 -27.79 -14.93 -12.72
C SER A 336 -28.50 -14.07 -11.68
N GLN A 337 -29.65 -14.52 -11.20
CA GLN A 337 -30.43 -13.82 -10.17
C GLN A 337 -29.71 -13.71 -8.82
N ASN A 338 -28.65 -14.49 -8.60
CA ASN A 338 -27.85 -14.52 -7.37
C ASN A 338 -26.59 -13.63 -7.44
N ILE A 339 -26.34 -12.99 -8.59
CA ILE A 339 -25.32 -11.95 -8.77
C ILE A 339 -26.04 -10.62 -8.86
N ASP A 340 -25.65 -9.64 -8.04
CA ASP A 340 -26.37 -8.38 -7.92
C ASP A 340 -25.71 -7.23 -8.66
N LEU A 341 -24.38 -7.32 -8.88
CA LEU A 341 -23.56 -6.30 -9.51
C LEU A 341 -22.60 -6.95 -10.53
N VAL A 342 -22.26 -6.21 -11.57
CA VAL A 342 -21.15 -6.55 -12.48
C VAL A 342 -19.88 -5.93 -11.92
N ALA A 343 -19.15 -6.68 -11.10
CA ALA A 343 -17.84 -6.22 -10.62
C ALA A 343 -16.76 -6.45 -11.68
N LEU A 344 -15.68 -5.68 -11.60
CA LEU A 344 -14.39 -5.96 -12.24
C LEU A 344 -13.27 -5.25 -11.47
N ASP A 345 -12.06 -5.80 -11.59
CA ASP A 345 -10.85 -5.13 -11.13
C ASP A 345 -10.33 -4.28 -12.28
N ASN A 346 -10.56 -2.96 -12.23
CA ASN A 346 -10.37 -2.04 -13.36
C ASN A 346 -8.95 -1.47 -13.43
N TYR A 347 -8.16 -2.01 -14.35
CA TYR A 347 -6.81 -1.57 -14.66
C TYR A 347 -6.61 -1.19 -16.13
N MET A 348 -7.65 -0.62 -16.75
CA MET A 348 -7.60 -0.19 -18.15
C MET A 348 -6.64 0.99 -18.35
N PRO A 349 -5.81 1.00 -19.41
CA PRO A 349 -4.87 2.08 -19.70
C PRO A 349 -5.54 3.45 -19.86
N LEU A 350 -4.91 4.49 -19.30
CA LEU A 350 -5.32 5.90 -19.45
C LEU A 350 -4.33 6.72 -20.31
N SER A 351 -3.29 6.09 -20.83
CA SER A 351 -2.31 6.73 -21.71
C SER A 351 -1.57 5.71 -22.57
N ASP A 352 -0.90 6.18 -23.62
CA ASP A 352 0.10 5.41 -24.37
C ASP A 352 1.34 6.28 -24.65
N TRP A 353 1.88 6.86 -23.58
CA TRP A 353 2.97 7.85 -23.64
C TRP A 353 4.34 7.17 -23.73
N THR A 354 5.13 7.48 -24.75
CA THR A 354 6.48 6.93 -24.93
C THR A 354 7.55 7.78 -24.23
N LEU A 355 8.82 7.35 -24.30
CA LEU A 355 9.97 8.24 -24.07
C LEU A 355 10.19 9.21 -25.25
N GLY A 356 11.19 10.08 -25.13
CA GLY A 356 11.49 11.08 -26.15
C GLY A 356 10.44 12.20 -26.19
N ASP A 357 9.79 12.35 -27.33
CA ASP A 357 8.77 13.38 -27.56
C ASP A 357 7.35 12.99 -27.09
N GLY A 358 7.17 11.77 -26.57
CA GLY A 358 5.88 11.27 -26.07
C GLY A 358 5.06 10.47 -27.09
N GLY A 359 5.55 10.32 -28.34
CA GLY A 359 4.99 9.41 -29.33
C GLY A 359 3.63 9.84 -29.88
N LEU A 360 2.86 8.88 -30.41
CA LEU A 360 1.61 9.16 -31.13
C LEU A 360 0.58 9.99 -30.35
N ASP A 361 0.46 9.82 -29.03
CA ASP A 361 -0.48 10.64 -28.23
C ASP A 361 -0.04 12.10 -28.16
N CYS A 362 1.26 12.36 -28.06
CA CYS A 362 1.80 13.72 -28.15
C CYS A 362 1.57 14.31 -29.55
N HIS A 363 1.87 13.56 -30.61
CA HIS A 363 1.72 14.02 -32.00
C HIS A 363 0.28 14.30 -32.41
N ASN A 364 -0.69 13.59 -31.82
CA ASN A 364 -2.11 13.72 -32.15
C ASN A 364 -2.92 14.48 -31.08
N TRP A 365 -2.23 15.17 -30.17
CA TRP A 365 -2.84 15.92 -29.06
C TRP A 365 -3.99 16.83 -29.48
N SER A 366 -3.75 17.71 -30.46
CA SER A 366 -4.76 18.66 -30.95
C SER A 366 -5.53 18.17 -32.18
N ALA A 367 -5.22 16.98 -32.70
CA ALA A 367 -6.00 16.39 -33.80
C ALA A 367 -7.43 16.10 -33.31
N PRO A 368 -8.47 16.29 -34.14
CA PRO A 368 -9.86 16.13 -33.71
C PRO A 368 -10.14 14.75 -33.10
N ALA A 369 -10.79 14.73 -31.93
CA ALA A 369 -11.23 13.48 -31.31
C ALA A 369 -12.30 12.78 -32.19
N PRO A 370 -12.33 11.44 -32.22
CA PRO A 370 -13.38 10.69 -32.90
C PRO A 370 -14.79 11.09 -32.47
N LYS A 371 -15.70 11.20 -33.45
CA LYS A 371 -17.12 11.53 -33.22
C LYS A 371 -18.05 10.33 -33.34
N THR A 372 -17.59 9.24 -33.96
CA THR A 372 -18.36 8.03 -34.23
C THR A 372 -17.53 6.80 -33.93
N TRP A 373 -18.19 5.73 -33.50
CA TRP A 373 -17.56 4.43 -33.30
C TRP A 373 -18.01 3.43 -34.40
N PRO A 374 -17.09 2.60 -34.96
CA PRO A 374 -15.65 2.67 -34.74
C PRO A 374 -15.05 3.90 -35.43
N PRO A 375 -13.96 4.47 -34.89
CA PRO A 375 -13.30 5.59 -35.54
C PRO A 375 -12.66 5.17 -36.87
N ALA A 376 -12.63 6.08 -37.85
CA ALA A 376 -11.84 5.87 -39.06
C ALA A 376 -10.34 5.81 -38.71
N PRO A 377 -9.51 5.06 -39.47
CA PRO A 377 -8.07 4.94 -39.19
C PRO A 377 -7.34 6.29 -39.09
N THR A 378 -7.80 7.31 -39.82
CA THR A 378 -7.23 8.66 -39.81
C THR A 378 -7.64 9.50 -38.60
N GLU A 379 -8.69 9.11 -37.87
CA GLU A 379 -9.27 9.87 -36.76
C GLU A 379 -9.00 9.21 -35.40
N MET A 380 -8.79 7.88 -35.37
CA MET A 380 -8.72 7.08 -34.13
C MET A 380 -7.67 7.55 -33.10
N ASN A 381 -6.64 8.28 -33.55
CA ASN A 381 -5.55 8.78 -32.70
C ASN A 381 -5.79 10.18 -32.15
N GLY A 382 -6.77 10.94 -32.66
CA GLY A 382 -6.99 12.32 -32.25
C GLY A 382 -7.55 12.43 -30.82
N LEU A 383 -7.04 13.40 -30.06
CA LEU A 383 -7.45 13.65 -28.67
C LEU A 383 -8.28 14.93 -28.51
N GLY A 384 -8.21 15.86 -29.47
CA GLY A 384 -8.98 17.10 -29.47
C GLY A 384 -8.62 18.06 -28.35
N LEU A 385 -7.40 17.96 -27.80
CA LEU A 385 -6.98 18.69 -26.62
C LEU A 385 -6.28 20.01 -26.98
N PRO A 386 -6.54 21.10 -26.23
CA PRO A 386 -5.81 22.34 -26.37
C PRO A 386 -4.49 22.31 -25.58
N GLY A 387 -3.63 23.30 -25.82
CA GLY A 387 -2.42 23.53 -25.01
C GLY A 387 -1.25 22.58 -25.34
N GLN A 388 -0.23 22.62 -24.49
CA GLN A 388 0.98 21.82 -24.67
C GLN A 388 0.73 20.36 -24.26
N PRO A 389 1.12 19.38 -25.10
CA PRO A 389 1.00 17.96 -24.75
C PRO A 389 1.79 17.60 -23.50
N THR A 390 1.15 16.90 -22.57
CA THR A 390 1.83 16.35 -21.39
C THR A 390 1.02 15.20 -20.80
N LEU A 391 1.72 14.16 -20.34
CA LEU A 391 1.15 13.06 -19.58
C LEU A 391 0.50 13.54 -18.27
N ARG A 392 0.98 14.65 -17.71
CA ARG A 392 0.44 15.25 -16.47
C ARG A 392 -0.72 16.20 -16.74
N ASN A 393 -1.71 15.75 -17.49
CA ASN A 393 -2.89 16.54 -17.82
C ASN A 393 -4.16 15.72 -17.55
N ALA A 394 -5.01 16.20 -16.65
CA ALA A 394 -6.25 15.52 -16.29
C ALA A 394 -7.19 15.33 -17.48
N ASN A 395 -7.30 16.30 -18.40
CA ASN A 395 -8.16 16.18 -19.58
C ASN A 395 -7.64 15.10 -20.55
N TYR A 396 -6.32 14.91 -20.64
CA TYR A 396 -5.73 13.83 -21.42
C TYR A 396 -6.04 12.46 -20.84
N LEU A 397 -5.84 12.28 -19.53
CA LEU A 397 -6.17 11.04 -18.85
C LEU A 397 -7.69 10.76 -18.93
N ALA A 398 -8.54 11.79 -18.79
CA ALA A 398 -9.99 11.69 -18.89
C ALA A 398 -10.46 11.32 -20.30
N ALA A 399 -9.86 11.90 -21.34
CA ALA A 399 -10.15 11.56 -22.75
C ALA A 399 -9.84 10.09 -23.05
N ASN A 400 -8.97 9.47 -22.26
CA ASN A 400 -8.66 8.05 -22.33
C ASN A 400 -9.47 7.19 -21.35
N ILE A 401 -10.51 7.66 -20.64
CA ILE A 401 -11.34 6.73 -19.84
C ILE A 401 -12.31 5.96 -20.75
N GLU A 402 -13.05 6.67 -21.59
CA GLU A 402 -13.88 6.10 -22.67
C GLU A 402 -13.29 6.46 -24.04
N GLY A 403 -11.99 6.21 -24.22
CA GLY A 403 -11.22 6.52 -25.43
C GLY A 403 -9.87 5.79 -25.48
N GLY A 404 -9.10 5.97 -26.55
CA GLY A 404 -7.75 5.42 -26.69
C GLY A 404 -7.68 3.88 -26.83
N GLU A 405 -6.62 3.28 -26.29
CA GLU A 405 -6.39 1.82 -26.31
C GLU A 405 -7.56 1.07 -25.67
N GLY A 406 -8.13 0.08 -26.34
CA GLY A 406 -9.26 -0.70 -25.84
C GLY A 406 -10.63 -0.04 -26.02
N TYR A 407 -10.69 1.13 -26.68
CA TYR A 407 -11.93 1.81 -27.06
C TYR A 407 -11.91 2.24 -28.53
N ASN A 408 -10.96 3.11 -28.91
CA ASN A 408 -10.80 3.62 -30.27
C ASN A 408 -9.97 2.67 -31.14
N TRP A 409 -8.93 2.09 -30.55
CA TRP A 409 -7.95 1.25 -31.24
C TRP A 409 -7.37 0.20 -30.29
N PHE A 410 -6.61 -0.75 -30.81
CA PHE A 410 -5.90 -1.77 -30.03
C PHE A 410 -4.53 -2.09 -30.63
N TYR A 411 -3.67 -2.74 -29.85
CA TYR A 411 -2.44 -3.39 -30.30
C TYR A 411 -2.67 -4.90 -30.43
N TYR A 412 -2.12 -5.54 -31.47
CA TYR A 412 -2.20 -7.00 -31.61
C TYR A 412 -1.19 -7.68 -30.68
N SER A 413 0.01 -7.11 -30.55
CA SER A 413 1.00 -7.47 -29.53
C SER A 413 1.42 -6.22 -28.75
N SER A 414 1.32 -6.30 -27.42
CA SER A 414 1.65 -5.23 -26.48
C SER A 414 2.65 -5.67 -25.42
N ASP A 415 3.50 -6.64 -25.76
CA ASP A 415 4.47 -7.24 -24.84
C ASP A 415 5.63 -6.29 -24.51
N THR A 416 6.40 -6.63 -23.47
CA THR A 416 7.60 -5.88 -23.04
C THR A 416 8.80 -6.80 -22.86
N ASP A 417 10.02 -6.31 -23.11
CA ASP A 417 11.29 -7.01 -22.95
C ASP A 417 12.05 -6.54 -21.69
N GLY A 418 11.32 -6.44 -20.57
CA GLY A 418 11.85 -6.03 -19.27
C GLY A 418 12.66 -4.73 -19.30
N LEU A 419 13.60 -4.62 -18.36
CA LEU A 419 14.51 -3.47 -18.25
C LEU A 419 15.57 -3.50 -19.37
N GLY A 420 15.71 -2.40 -20.10
CA GLY A 420 16.86 -2.19 -20.98
C GLY A 420 17.04 -0.74 -21.40
N LEU A 421 17.93 -0.51 -22.37
CA LEU A 421 18.09 0.82 -22.97
C LEU A 421 16.84 1.20 -23.77
N ASP A 422 16.49 2.47 -23.70
CA ASP A 422 15.40 3.03 -24.49
C ASP A 422 15.63 2.77 -25.99
N PRO A 423 14.69 2.09 -26.68
CA PRO A 423 14.81 1.82 -28.11
C PRO A 423 14.77 3.09 -28.98
N LEU A 424 14.36 4.24 -28.44
CA LEU A 424 14.39 5.54 -29.14
C LEU A 424 15.74 6.26 -29.07
N GLY A 425 16.74 5.70 -28.39
CA GLY A 425 18.10 6.23 -28.37
C GLY A 425 18.32 7.43 -27.45
N THR A 426 17.53 7.58 -26.38
CA THR A 426 17.72 8.66 -25.38
C THR A 426 18.81 8.37 -24.34
N ASP A 427 19.50 7.23 -24.44
CA ASP A 427 20.43 6.67 -23.43
C ASP A 427 19.82 6.44 -22.03
N GLN A 428 18.50 6.57 -21.90
CA GLN A 428 17.79 6.24 -20.67
C GLN A 428 17.55 4.73 -20.57
N ARG A 429 17.28 4.26 -19.34
CA ARG A 429 16.80 2.91 -19.12
C ARG A 429 15.31 2.90 -18.86
N CYS A 430 14.61 1.99 -19.52
CA CYS A 430 13.18 1.87 -19.41
C CYS A 430 12.70 0.43 -19.49
N THR A 431 11.42 0.24 -19.20
CA THR A 431 10.70 -0.98 -19.57
C THR A 431 10.51 -0.98 -21.07
N ARG A 432 11.26 -1.83 -21.76
CA ARG A 432 11.30 -1.84 -23.23
C ARG A 432 10.01 -2.41 -23.78
N PRO A 433 9.25 -1.66 -24.59
CA PRO A 433 8.13 -2.25 -25.32
C PRO A 433 8.65 -3.16 -26.44
N LEU A 434 7.80 -4.08 -26.89
CA LEU A 434 8.01 -4.91 -28.06
C LEU A 434 6.85 -4.73 -29.06
N GLY A 435 6.98 -5.40 -30.22
CA GLY A 435 5.90 -5.59 -31.17
C GLY A 435 5.27 -4.29 -31.67
N ASP A 436 3.94 -4.26 -31.67
CA ASP A 436 3.19 -3.11 -32.15
C ASP A 436 3.36 -1.90 -31.25
N ARG A 437 3.56 -2.09 -29.93
CA ARG A 437 3.76 -0.98 -29.01
C ARG A 437 5.10 -0.28 -29.24
N LEU A 438 6.15 -1.03 -29.58
CA LEU A 438 7.46 -0.46 -29.95
C LEU A 438 7.36 0.40 -31.22
N THR A 439 6.63 -0.09 -32.23
CA THR A 439 6.46 0.63 -33.50
C THR A 439 5.28 1.62 -33.50
N GLN A 440 4.54 1.67 -32.39
CA GLN A 440 3.24 2.35 -32.24
C GLN A 440 2.22 2.01 -33.36
N THR A 441 2.20 0.76 -33.80
CA THR A 441 1.28 0.29 -34.86
C THR A 441 -0.11 -0.01 -34.30
N ARG A 442 -0.93 1.03 -34.17
CA ARG A 442 -2.32 0.93 -33.67
C ARG A 442 -3.27 0.40 -34.74
N ARG A 443 -4.25 -0.42 -34.34
CA ARG A 443 -5.29 -0.98 -35.21
C ARG A 443 -6.68 -0.45 -34.85
N PRO A 444 -7.50 -0.03 -35.82
CA PRO A 444 -8.88 0.34 -35.57
C PRO A 444 -9.73 -0.92 -35.34
N PHE A 445 -10.84 -0.76 -34.62
CA PHE A 445 -11.93 -1.74 -34.63
C PHE A 445 -12.73 -1.65 -35.94
N ALA A 446 -13.38 -2.75 -36.33
CA ALA A 446 -14.32 -2.75 -37.46
C ALA A 446 -15.78 -2.55 -36.99
N ALA A 447 -16.68 -2.31 -37.95
CA ALA A 447 -18.11 -2.21 -37.64
C ALA A 447 -18.62 -3.52 -37.01
N ASN A 448 -19.62 -3.40 -36.13
CA ASN A 448 -20.23 -4.53 -35.42
C ASN A 448 -19.29 -5.28 -34.44
N GLN A 449 -18.16 -4.68 -34.06
CA GLN A 449 -17.18 -5.28 -33.12
C GLN A 449 -17.21 -4.68 -31.71
N GLN A 450 -18.32 -4.06 -31.31
CA GLN A 450 -18.37 -3.27 -30.09
C GLN A 450 -18.03 -4.07 -28.82
N LEU A 451 -18.35 -5.37 -28.79
CA LEU A 451 -18.00 -6.24 -27.66
C LEU A 451 -16.48 -6.34 -27.46
N LEU A 452 -15.66 -6.14 -28.50
CA LEU A 452 -14.20 -6.15 -28.40
C LEU A 452 -13.65 -4.92 -27.66
N MET A 453 -14.45 -3.86 -27.48
CA MET A 453 -14.05 -2.67 -26.72
C MET A 453 -13.99 -2.98 -25.22
N ARG A 454 -12.79 -3.27 -24.72
CA ARG A 454 -12.57 -3.52 -23.30
C ARG A 454 -12.97 -2.35 -22.39
N LYS A 455 -12.85 -1.11 -22.87
CA LYS A 455 -13.26 0.11 -22.15
C LYS A 455 -14.67 0.58 -22.48
N GLY A 456 -15.38 -0.16 -23.33
CA GLY A 456 -16.74 0.17 -23.77
C GLY A 456 -17.81 -0.08 -22.71
N LEU A 457 -17.57 0.28 -21.44
CA LEU A 457 -18.47 0.04 -20.30
C LEU A 457 -19.90 0.51 -20.58
N ARG A 458 -20.04 1.72 -21.12
CA ARG A 458 -21.33 2.31 -21.47
C ARG A 458 -22.01 1.59 -22.63
N TRP A 459 -21.28 1.18 -23.66
CA TRP A 459 -21.89 0.39 -24.72
C TRP A 459 -22.36 -0.96 -24.18
N TRP A 460 -21.48 -1.69 -23.48
CA TRP A 460 -21.78 -2.99 -22.90
C TRP A 460 -23.03 -2.93 -22.00
N TRP A 461 -23.09 -1.95 -21.09
CA TRP A 461 -24.22 -1.81 -20.17
C TRP A 461 -25.56 -1.52 -20.87
N ASN A 462 -25.54 -0.82 -22.02
CA ASN A 462 -26.73 -0.41 -22.75
C ASN A 462 -27.21 -1.40 -23.82
N ASN A 463 -26.47 -2.48 -24.10
CA ASN A 463 -26.74 -3.32 -25.26
C ASN A 463 -26.85 -4.80 -24.90
N THR A 464 -27.54 -5.57 -25.74
CA THR A 464 -27.50 -7.03 -25.66
C THR A 464 -26.18 -7.53 -26.25
N HIS A 465 -25.72 -8.70 -25.81
CA HIS A 465 -24.44 -9.25 -26.24
C HIS A 465 -24.65 -10.50 -27.09
N ARG A 466 -23.74 -10.68 -28.05
CA ARG A 466 -23.61 -11.88 -28.88
C ARG A 466 -22.14 -12.22 -29.02
N ALA A 467 -21.83 -13.50 -29.18
CA ALA A 467 -20.45 -13.89 -29.51
C ALA A 467 -20.05 -13.30 -30.86
N ILE A 468 -18.81 -12.84 -30.94
CA ILE A 468 -18.22 -12.31 -32.18
C ILE A 468 -17.20 -13.33 -32.64
N TYR A 469 -17.35 -13.90 -33.83
CA TYR A 469 -16.34 -14.82 -34.36
C TYR A 469 -16.37 -14.84 -35.88
N ASP A 470 -15.32 -15.33 -36.50
CA ASP A 470 -15.32 -15.70 -37.91
C ASP A 470 -15.78 -17.16 -38.05
N ASN A 471 -16.86 -17.36 -38.81
CA ASN A 471 -17.42 -18.69 -39.09
C ASN A 471 -17.19 -19.13 -40.56
N GLY A 472 -16.47 -18.33 -41.35
CA GLY A 472 -16.23 -18.56 -42.77
C GLY A 472 -17.32 -18.08 -43.72
N ASP A 473 -18.31 -17.30 -43.26
CA ASP A 473 -19.39 -16.75 -44.09
C ASP A 473 -19.00 -15.47 -44.89
N GLY A 474 -17.75 -15.02 -44.76
CA GLY A 474 -17.22 -13.86 -45.46
C GLY A 474 -17.51 -12.52 -44.76
N THR A 475 -18.16 -12.51 -43.59
CA THR A 475 -18.38 -11.30 -42.79
C THR A 475 -17.23 -11.00 -41.81
N GLY A 476 -16.26 -11.91 -41.70
CA GLY A 476 -15.15 -11.82 -40.77
C GLY A 476 -15.62 -11.95 -39.32
N TRP A 477 -14.94 -11.27 -38.40
CA TRP A 477 -15.35 -11.23 -36.99
C TRP A 477 -16.61 -10.38 -36.83
N SER A 478 -17.76 -11.03 -36.85
CA SER A 478 -19.08 -10.40 -36.71
C SER A 478 -19.94 -11.09 -35.64
N PRO A 479 -21.00 -10.42 -35.12
CA PRO A 479 -21.88 -11.00 -34.12
C PRO A 479 -22.71 -12.17 -34.69
N HIS A 480 -22.66 -13.32 -34.03
CA HIS A 480 -23.39 -14.53 -34.42
C HIS A 480 -24.23 -15.12 -33.29
N GLY A 481 -25.25 -15.88 -33.67
CA GLY A 481 -26.15 -16.56 -32.74
C GLY A 481 -27.18 -15.64 -32.06
N PRO A 482 -27.97 -16.19 -31.14
CA PRO A 482 -28.91 -15.41 -30.33
C PRO A 482 -28.16 -14.58 -29.28
N ASP A 483 -28.86 -13.61 -28.69
CA ASP A 483 -28.34 -12.82 -27.57
C ASP A 483 -28.07 -13.70 -26.34
N THR A 484 -27.09 -13.30 -25.53
CA THR A 484 -26.87 -13.89 -24.20
C THR A 484 -28.03 -13.58 -23.24
N ALA A 485 -27.97 -14.15 -22.04
CA ALA A 485 -28.92 -13.86 -20.97
C ALA A 485 -28.75 -12.46 -20.36
N TRP A 486 -27.70 -11.70 -20.70
CA TRP A 486 -27.54 -10.34 -20.22
C TRP A 486 -28.72 -9.46 -20.66
N VAL A 487 -29.27 -8.71 -19.71
CA VAL A 487 -30.32 -7.72 -19.96
C VAL A 487 -29.70 -6.33 -19.80
N PRO A 488 -29.79 -5.46 -20.82
CA PRO A 488 -29.28 -4.09 -20.75
C PRO A 488 -29.81 -3.36 -19.52
N GLN A 489 -28.93 -2.59 -18.88
CA GLN A 489 -29.24 -1.73 -17.73
C GLN A 489 -29.81 -2.46 -16.51
N SER A 490 -29.74 -3.80 -16.46
CA SER A 490 -30.37 -4.59 -15.40
C SER A 490 -29.61 -4.54 -14.06
N LYS A 491 -28.30 -4.32 -14.10
CA LYS A 491 -27.42 -4.29 -12.91
C LYS A 491 -26.36 -3.20 -13.05
N PRO A 492 -25.92 -2.57 -11.95
CA PRO A 492 -24.79 -1.66 -11.96
C PRO A 492 -23.47 -2.39 -12.23
N ILE A 493 -22.51 -1.65 -12.74
CA ILE A 493 -21.09 -1.99 -12.79
C ILE A 493 -20.40 -1.43 -11.54
N VAL A 494 -19.40 -2.12 -11.00
CA VAL A 494 -18.54 -1.63 -9.92
C VAL A 494 -17.07 -1.95 -10.19
N PHE A 495 -16.17 -1.05 -9.77
CA PHE A 495 -14.74 -1.33 -9.75
C PHE A 495 -14.35 -1.86 -8.38
N ALA A 496 -14.49 -3.18 -8.16
CA ALA A 496 -14.14 -3.78 -6.87
C ALA A 496 -12.68 -3.48 -6.50
N GLU A 497 -11.86 -3.28 -7.52
CA GLU A 497 -10.53 -2.73 -7.43
C GLU A 497 -10.27 -1.75 -8.59
N TYR A 498 -9.50 -0.69 -8.34
CA TYR A 498 -8.84 0.12 -9.37
C TYR A 498 -7.61 0.79 -8.76
N GLY A 499 -6.59 1.13 -9.55
CA GLY A 499 -5.45 1.86 -9.01
C GLY A 499 -4.31 2.06 -10.00
N PHE A 500 -3.31 2.80 -9.55
CA PHE A 500 -2.11 3.11 -10.32
C PHE A 500 -0.89 2.96 -9.42
N ALA A 501 0.10 2.20 -9.88
CA ALA A 501 1.37 2.05 -9.18
C ALA A 501 2.11 3.40 -9.08
N SER A 502 2.86 3.64 -8.01
CA SER A 502 3.64 4.88 -7.83
C SER A 502 4.93 4.88 -8.65
N VAL A 503 4.82 4.63 -9.95
CA VAL A 503 5.93 4.59 -10.91
C VAL A 503 5.66 5.53 -12.08
N ASP A 504 6.73 6.00 -12.71
CA ASP A 504 6.68 6.73 -13.97
C ASP A 504 5.81 5.97 -14.99
N ARG A 505 4.95 6.71 -15.72
CA ARG A 505 4.02 6.16 -16.73
C ARG A 505 3.07 5.06 -16.23
N CYS A 506 2.74 5.04 -14.93
CA CYS A 506 1.74 4.14 -14.35
C CYS A 506 0.41 4.05 -15.10
N THR A 507 0.00 5.11 -15.78
CA THR A 507 -1.24 5.17 -16.58
C THR A 507 -1.18 4.39 -17.90
N ASN A 508 0.01 3.99 -18.39
CA ASN A 508 0.15 3.19 -19.61
C ASN A 508 -0.33 1.74 -19.44
N GLN A 509 -0.05 1.15 -18.28
CA GLN A 509 -0.45 -0.21 -17.92
C GLN A 509 -0.71 -0.25 -16.41
N PRO A 510 -1.88 0.21 -15.95
CA PRO A 510 -2.20 0.26 -14.52
C PRO A 510 -2.20 -1.13 -13.84
N ASN A 511 -2.33 -2.21 -14.63
CA ASN A 511 -2.47 -3.59 -14.17
C ASN A 511 -1.16 -4.27 -13.75
N VAL A 512 0.00 -3.63 -13.91
CA VAL A 512 1.29 -4.23 -13.58
C VAL A 512 1.89 -3.61 -12.33
N PHE A 513 2.50 -4.48 -11.50
CA PHE A 513 3.08 -4.09 -10.22
C PHE A 513 4.53 -4.57 -10.13
N TYR A 514 5.37 -3.74 -9.52
CA TYR A 514 6.75 -4.09 -9.26
C TYR A 514 6.89 -4.76 -7.89
N ASP A 515 7.36 -6.00 -7.90
CA ASP A 515 7.73 -6.76 -6.69
C ASP A 515 8.97 -7.59 -7.02
N ALA A 516 10.14 -7.18 -6.53
CA ALA A 516 11.39 -7.86 -6.84
C ALA A 516 11.42 -9.37 -6.49
N LYS A 517 10.45 -9.87 -5.72
CA LYS A 517 10.32 -11.28 -5.31
C LYS A 517 9.32 -12.09 -6.15
N SER A 518 8.53 -11.47 -7.02
CA SER A 518 7.51 -12.16 -7.82
C SER A 518 7.95 -12.35 -9.27
N SER A 519 7.60 -13.50 -9.85
CA SER A 519 7.77 -13.78 -11.28
C SER A 519 6.83 -12.96 -12.17
N GLU A 520 5.79 -12.35 -11.61
CA GLU A 520 4.87 -11.45 -12.31
C GLU A 520 5.27 -9.98 -12.18
N SER A 521 6.45 -9.70 -11.62
CA SER A 521 6.94 -8.34 -11.43
C SER A 521 7.21 -7.64 -12.74
N ALA A 522 6.53 -6.52 -12.96
CA ALA A 522 6.72 -5.67 -14.11
C ALA A 522 6.50 -4.20 -13.74
N THR A 523 6.83 -3.32 -14.69
CA THR A 523 6.45 -1.91 -14.64
C THR A 523 5.82 -1.56 -15.97
N PRO A 524 5.00 -0.50 -16.04
CA PRO A 524 4.34 -0.14 -17.29
C PRO A 524 5.33 0.04 -18.45
N SER A 525 4.87 -0.24 -19.66
CA SER A 525 5.64 0.06 -20.88
C SER A 525 6.18 1.49 -20.86
N TRP A 526 7.45 1.65 -21.25
CA TRP A 526 8.20 2.92 -21.26
C TRP A 526 8.55 3.53 -19.90
N SER A 527 8.17 2.92 -18.78
CA SER A 527 8.52 3.43 -17.44
C SER A 527 10.04 3.58 -17.29
N LEU A 528 10.49 4.72 -16.77
CA LEU A 528 11.91 4.96 -16.49
C LEU A 528 12.42 4.16 -15.30
N TRP A 529 13.70 3.80 -15.38
CA TRP A 529 14.44 3.18 -14.30
C TRP A 529 15.67 4.03 -13.95
N THR A 530 15.93 4.15 -12.65
CA THR A 530 17.08 4.91 -12.11
C THR A 530 18.00 3.98 -11.34
N GLY A 531 19.29 4.32 -11.31
CA GLY A 531 20.32 3.49 -10.71
C GLY A 531 21.63 3.56 -11.49
N SER A 532 22.57 2.70 -11.13
CA SER A 532 23.86 2.59 -11.80
C SER A 532 24.31 1.13 -11.88
N ILE A 533 25.19 0.84 -12.83
CA ILE A 533 25.80 -0.49 -12.98
C ILE A 533 26.50 -0.84 -11.66
N GLY A 534 26.18 -2.00 -11.09
CA GLY A 534 26.72 -2.49 -9.82
C GLY A 534 25.90 -2.12 -8.58
N MET A 535 25.04 -1.09 -8.62
CA MET A 535 24.16 -0.70 -7.50
C MET A 535 22.72 -1.20 -7.67
N GLY A 536 22.39 -1.78 -8.82
CA GLY A 536 21.05 -2.20 -9.18
C GLY A 536 20.20 -1.07 -9.77
N TRP A 537 19.11 -1.45 -10.41
CA TRP A 537 18.14 -0.53 -11.02
C TRP A 537 16.82 -0.60 -10.27
N LYS A 538 16.19 0.55 -10.08
CA LYS A 538 14.85 0.66 -9.47
C LYS A 538 13.94 1.46 -10.40
N PRO A 539 12.63 1.13 -10.46
CA PRO A 539 11.66 1.95 -11.15
C PRO A 539 11.69 3.39 -10.63
N LEU A 540 11.56 4.36 -11.54
CA LEU A 540 11.42 5.76 -11.16
C LEU A 540 10.07 5.94 -10.48
N ARG A 541 10.08 6.38 -9.22
CA ARG A 541 8.87 6.64 -8.44
C ARG A 541 8.16 7.91 -8.93
N ASP A 542 6.83 7.85 -9.06
CA ASP A 542 5.99 8.99 -9.44
C ASP A 542 4.62 8.98 -8.75
N ASP A 543 4.57 9.51 -7.54
CA ASP A 543 3.33 9.62 -6.76
C ASP A 543 2.34 10.61 -7.38
N ALA A 544 2.85 11.67 -8.01
CA ALA A 544 2.03 12.76 -8.52
C ALA A 544 1.21 12.34 -9.75
N LEU A 545 1.75 11.46 -10.60
CA LEU A 545 0.98 10.92 -11.73
C LEU A 545 -0.09 9.93 -11.24
N ALA A 546 0.25 9.07 -10.27
CA ALA A 546 -0.72 8.14 -9.68
C ALA A 546 -1.89 8.89 -8.99
N ASP A 547 -1.59 9.92 -8.20
CA ASP A 547 -2.60 10.79 -7.55
C ASP A 547 -3.46 11.51 -8.60
N LEU A 548 -2.85 12.08 -9.64
CA LEU A 548 -3.58 12.73 -10.74
C LEU A 548 -4.52 11.75 -11.47
N ALA A 549 -4.08 10.52 -11.71
CA ALA A 549 -4.87 9.50 -12.37
C ALA A 549 -6.07 9.05 -11.52
N LEU A 550 -5.85 8.83 -10.21
CA LEU A 550 -6.93 8.53 -9.26
C LEU A 550 -7.98 9.66 -9.22
N GLN A 551 -7.52 10.91 -9.11
CA GLN A 551 -8.40 12.08 -9.11
C GLN A 551 -9.19 12.18 -10.43
N THR A 552 -8.53 11.92 -11.56
CA THR A 552 -9.18 11.97 -12.88
C THR A 552 -10.27 10.91 -13.02
N VAL A 553 -10.03 9.68 -12.56
CA VAL A 553 -11.05 8.60 -12.55
C VAL A 553 -12.24 9.00 -11.68
N HIS A 554 -11.98 9.55 -10.49
CA HIS A 554 -13.03 10.03 -9.59
C HIS A 554 -13.89 11.13 -10.23
N ASP A 555 -13.26 12.18 -10.76
CA ASP A 555 -13.97 13.33 -11.33
C ASP A 555 -14.75 12.96 -12.59
N TYR A 556 -14.15 12.13 -13.45
CA TYR A 556 -14.80 11.68 -14.67
C TYR A 556 -16.07 10.90 -14.36
N TRP A 557 -15.98 9.87 -13.51
CA TRP A 557 -17.17 9.06 -13.21
C TRP A 557 -18.19 9.78 -12.36
N THR A 558 -17.79 10.78 -11.56
CA THR A 558 -18.76 11.65 -10.88
C THR A 558 -19.55 12.50 -11.87
N ALA A 559 -18.92 13.01 -12.93
CA ALA A 559 -19.56 13.88 -13.92
C ALA A 559 -20.26 13.15 -15.07
N HIS A 560 -19.80 11.95 -15.44
CA HIS A 560 -20.19 11.25 -16.68
C HIS A 560 -20.94 9.92 -16.45
N ASN A 561 -21.34 9.60 -15.23
CA ASN A 561 -22.12 8.39 -14.96
C ASN A 561 -23.49 8.43 -15.64
N ALA A 562 -23.94 7.29 -16.18
CA ALA A 562 -25.31 7.17 -16.72
C ALA A 562 -26.26 6.60 -15.66
N THR A 563 -27.56 6.81 -15.86
CA THR A 563 -28.63 6.18 -15.08
C THR A 563 -29.73 5.73 -16.04
N SER A 564 -30.28 4.53 -15.81
CA SER A 564 -31.34 3.96 -16.64
C SER A 564 -32.65 4.73 -16.45
N SER A 565 -33.62 4.50 -17.33
CA SER A 565 -34.98 5.03 -17.14
C SER A 565 -35.67 4.50 -15.87
N THR A 566 -35.18 3.38 -15.33
CA THR A 566 -35.67 2.75 -14.08
C THR A 566 -34.85 3.14 -12.85
N GLY A 567 -33.88 4.05 -12.98
CA GLY A 567 -33.08 4.56 -11.85
C GLY A 567 -31.87 3.72 -11.46
N VAL A 568 -31.47 2.72 -12.29
CA VAL A 568 -30.25 1.93 -12.05
C VAL A 568 -29.04 2.74 -12.53
N PRO A 569 -28.08 3.11 -11.66
CA PRO A 569 -26.86 3.77 -12.10
C PRO A 569 -25.99 2.79 -12.89
N MET A 570 -25.31 3.28 -13.93
CA MET A 570 -24.39 2.46 -14.72
C MET A 570 -23.19 2.03 -13.88
N LEU A 571 -22.51 2.99 -13.24
CA LEU A 571 -21.47 2.71 -12.27
C LEU A 571 -21.99 2.97 -10.86
N LEU A 572 -21.96 1.98 -9.98
CA LEU A 572 -22.30 2.17 -8.58
C LEU A 572 -21.03 2.54 -7.80
N THR A 573 -20.67 3.83 -7.87
CA THR A 573 -19.40 4.36 -7.33
C THR A 573 -19.19 4.10 -5.85
N SER A 574 -20.26 3.91 -5.07
CA SER A 574 -20.20 3.55 -3.65
C SER A 574 -19.45 2.23 -3.37
N PHE A 575 -19.23 1.38 -4.38
CA PHE A 575 -18.42 0.16 -4.24
C PHE A 575 -17.14 0.18 -5.08
N CYS A 576 -16.78 1.33 -5.66
CA CYS A 576 -15.51 1.47 -6.36
C CYS A 576 -14.38 1.66 -5.32
N CYS A 577 -13.44 0.72 -5.22
CA CYS A 577 -12.40 0.75 -4.19
C CYS A 577 -11.00 0.90 -4.78
N ALA A 578 -10.28 1.93 -4.35
CA ALA A 578 -8.91 2.18 -4.76
C ALA A 578 -7.97 1.17 -4.08
N TRP A 579 -7.10 0.53 -4.87
CA TRP A 579 -5.97 -0.23 -4.38
C TRP A 579 -4.83 0.75 -4.12
N ASN A 580 -4.36 0.98 -2.89
CA ASN A 580 -4.90 0.44 -1.63
C ASN A 580 -4.56 1.25 -0.37
N TRP A 581 -5.20 0.88 0.76
CA TRP A 581 -4.85 1.31 2.12
C TRP A 581 -4.39 0.11 2.96
N ASP A 582 -3.35 0.27 3.79
CA ASP A 582 -2.79 -0.83 4.60
C ASP A 582 -3.26 -0.73 6.06
N ALA A 583 -3.66 -1.85 6.66
CA ALA A 583 -4.01 -1.92 8.08
C ALA A 583 -2.80 -1.85 9.01
N ARG A 584 -1.58 -1.91 8.47
CA ARG A 584 -0.35 -1.58 9.20
C ARG A 584 -0.13 -0.06 9.09
N PRO A 585 -0.07 0.69 10.20
CA PRO A 585 -0.10 2.14 10.18
C PRO A 585 1.20 2.72 9.61
N PHE A 586 1.07 3.82 8.90
CA PHE A 586 2.21 4.61 8.44
C PHE A 586 2.80 5.43 9.61
N PRO A 587 4.13 5.60 9.73
CA PRO A 587 5.18 5.10 8.83
C PRO A 587 5.75 3.74 9.23
N ILE A 588 5.19 3.07 10.25
CA ILE A 588 5.72 1.81 10.78
C ILE A 588 5.78 0.79 9.64
N PHE A 589 4.67 0.57 8.93
CA PHE A 589 4.76 0.12 7.56
C PHE A 589 4.93 1.35 6.66
N PRO A 590 5.93 1.40 5.77
CA PRO A 590 6.79 0.29 5.34
C PRO A 590 8.18 0.21 6.00
N LEU A 591 8.47 1.00 7.04
CA LEU A 591 9.84 1.15 7.57
C LEU A 591 10.35 -0.07 8.35
N ASP A 592 9.47 -0.81 9.02
CA ASP A 592 9.84 -1.95 9.87
C ASP A 592 10.03 -3.24 9.04
N THR A 593 11.08 -3.25 8.21
CA THR A 593 11.36 -4.34 7.26
C THR A 593 11.84 -5.64 7.92
N ASP A 594 12.20 -5.59 9.21
CA ASP A 594 12.56 -6.77 9.99
C ASP A 594 11.31 -7.57 10.42
N VAL A 595 10.16 -6.89 10.47
CA VAL A 595 8.85 -7.51 10.73
C VAL A 595 8.16 -7.91 9.42
N TRP A 596 8.18 -7.04 8.41
CA TRP A 596 7.45 -7.25 7.16
C TRP A 596 8.35 -7.27 5.94
N GLY A 597 8.38 -8.43 5.25
CA GLY A 597 9.21 -8.63 4.08
C GLY A 597 8.77 -7.87 2.82
N ASP A 598 7.58 -7.26 2.81
CA ASP A 598 6.99 -6.56 1.66
C ASP A 598 7.13 -5.03 1.73
N GLY A 599 7.75 -4.46 2.78
CA GLY A 599 7.93 -3.01 2.94
C GLY A 599 8.63 -2.34 1.73
N GLY A 600 9.54 -3.05 1.07
CA GLY A 600 10.21 -2.56 -0.14
C GLY A 600 9.27 -2.26 -1.32
N ASN A 601 8.09 -2.92 -1.37
CA ASN A 601 7.13 -2.75 -2.45
C ASN A 601 6.32 -1.46 -2.30
N TRP A 602 6.21 -0.90 -1.08
CA TRP A 602 5.44 0.33 -0.84
C TRP A 602 5.87 1.47 -1.76
N ALA A 603 7.18 1.67 -1.97
CA ALA A 603 7.70 2.81 -2.72
C ALA A 603 7.26 2.86 -4.19
N THR A 604 6.91 1.73 -4.79
CA THR A 604 6.61 1.61 -6.23
C THR A 604 5.29 0.90 -6.54
N GLY A 605 4.64 0.29 -5.55
CA GLY A 605 3.30 -0.27 -5.73
C GLY A 605 2.19 0.76 -5.52
N ASN A 606 0.99 0.25 -5.32
CA ASN A 606 -0.27 1.01 -5.36
C ASN A 606 -0.71 1.60 -4.01
N TRP A 607 0.03 1.35 -2.93
CA TRP A 607 -0.29 1.90 -1.61
C TRP A 607 -0.51 3.41 -1.68
N ILE A 608 -1.61 3.89 -1.12
CA ILE A 608 -1.98 5.32 -1.02
C ILE A 608 -1.56 5.86 0.35
N ALA A 609 -1.56 5.02 1.39
CA ALA A 609 -1.16 5.39 2.74
C ALA A 609 0.25 6.00 2.76
N GLY A 610 0.36 7.24 3.27
CA GLY A 610 1.61 8.01 3.31
C GLY A 610 2.10 8.54 1.96
N LYS A 611 1.31 8.44 0.87
CA LYS A 611 1.60 8.97 -0.46
C LYS A 611 0.63 10.10 -0.86
N GLY A 612 0.95 10.77 -1.96
CA GLY A 612 0.23 11.95 -2.46
C GLY A 612 1.17 13.16 -2.57
N PRO A 613 0.74 14.28 -3.18
CA PRO A 613 1.51 15.51 -3.13
C PRO A 613 1.69 15.83 -1.66
N SER A 614 2.96 15.94 -1.24
CA SER A 614 3.35 16.21 0.13
C SER A 614 2.33 17.17 0.73
N ALA A 615 1.44 16.65 1.58
CA ALA A 615 1.01 17.44 2.72
C ALA A 615 2.33 18.00 3.27
N ALA A 616 2.34 19.28 3.66
CA ALA A 616 3.45 19.75 4.48
C ALA A 616 3.77 18.62 5.46
N PRO A 617 5.05 18.16 5.53
CA PRO A 617 5.41 17.02 6.37
C PRO A 617 4.65 17.17 7.67
N PRO A 618 4.03 16.09 8.20
CA PRO A 618 3.23 16.17 9.42
C PRO A 618 3.96 17.11 10.35
N THR A 619 3.25 18.13 10.86
CA THR A 619 3.84 19.16 11.73
C THR A 619 4.85 18.42 12.59
N PRO A 620 6.16 18.70 12.43
CA PRO A 620 7.17 18.01 13.22
C PRO A 620 6.64 17.96 14.63
N ASP A 621 6.77 16.80 15.30
CA ASP A 621 6.34 16.66 16.71
C ASP A 621 6.48 18.01 17.38
N ALA A 622 5.37 18.55 17.88
CA ALA A 622 5.36 19.92 18.39
C ALA A 622 6.66 20.13 19.16
N PRO A 623 7.49 21.14 18.80
CA PRO A 623 8.87 21.25 19.25
C PRO A 623 8.88 20.88 20.72
N PRO A 624 9.66 19.86 21.12
CA PRO A 624 9.47 19.13 22.36
C PRO A 624 9.09 20.11 23.45
N VAL A 625 7.82 20.05 23.88
CA VAL A 625 7.28 20.98 24.88
C VAL A 625 8.29 21.02 25.99
N ALA A 626 8.99 22.16 26.17
CA ALA A 626 10.25 22.28 26.89
C ALA A 626 10.34 21.27 28.05
N LYS A 627 10.77 20.04 27.71
CA LYS A 627 10.99 19.01 28.71
C LYS A 627 12.33 19.39 29.29
N ASN A 628 12.48 19.21 30.59
CA ASN A 628 13.80 19.28 31.21
C ASN A 628 14.62 18.12 30.61
N HIS A 629 15.28 18.37 29.48
CA HIS A 629 16.22 17.44 28.87
C HIS A 629 17.36 17.25 29.87
N VAL A 630 17.56 16.01 30.29
CA VAL A 630 18.63 15.68 31.22
C VAL A 630 19.96 15.93 30.50
N ALA A 631 20.95 16.48 31.20
CA ALA A 631 22.28 16.60 30.65
C ALA A 631 23.01 15.27 30.72
N PHE A 632 23.79 14.95 29.69
CA PHE A 632 24.72 13.82 29.71
C PHE A 632 25.61 13.91 30.96
N PRO A 633 25.81 12.81 31.71
CA PRO A 633 26.47 12.87 33.00
C PRO A 633 27.92 13.37 32.88
N ILE A 634 28.33 14.18 33.85
CA ILE A 634 29.73 14.57 34.03
C ILE A 634 30.39 13.45 34.83
N LEU A 635 31.39 12.78 34.25
CA LEU A 635 32.17 11.74 34.90
C LEU A 635 33.46 12.35 35.49
N ASN A 636 33.99 11.77 36.58
CA ASN A 636 35.16 12.29 37.27
C ASN A 636 36.44 11.89 36.51
N GLU A 637 37.35 12.86 36.29
CA GLU A 637 38.56 12.74 35.45
C GLU A 637 38.29 12.92 33.94
N LYS A 638 38.71 14.09 33.43
CA LYS A 638 38.56 14.52 32.02
C LYS A 638 39.55 13.80 31.09
N GLY A 639 39.37 12.51 30.90
CA GLY A 639 40.21 11.68 30.03
C GLY A 639 39.39 10.90 29.01
N TRP A 640 38.54 11.57 28.23
CA TRP A 640 37.89 10.94 27.07
C TRP A 640 38.32 11.63 25.78
N SER A 641 38.60 10.82 24.75
CA SER A 641 38.85 11.31 23.40
C SER A 641 37.52 11.65 22.74
N ALA A 642 37.39 12.86 22.20
CA ALA A 642 36.21 13.33 21.50
C ALA A 642 36.53 13.55 20.03
N LYS A 643 35.87 12.83 19.11
CA LYS A 643 35.84 13.25 17.70
C LYS A 643 34.63 14.13 17.50
N TYR A 644 34.87 15.36 17.05
CA TYR A 644 33.84 16.37 16.90
C TYR A 644 33.77 16.82 15.44
N LYS A 645 32.80 16.28 14.69
CA LYS A 645 32.72 16.45 13.24
C LYS A 645 31.51 17.31 12.87
N PRO A 646 31.68 18.61 12.57
CA PRO A 646 30.62 19.42 11.98
C PRO A 646 30.31 18.94 10.56
N TYR A 647 29.03 18.85 10.21
CA TYR A 647 28.60 18.58 8.84
C TYR A 647 27.42 19.47 8.42
N PHE A 648 27.34 19.71 7.11
CA PHE A 648 26.29 20.49 6.47
C PHE A 648 25.56 19.63 5.46
N VAL A 649 24.27 19.90 5.28
CA VAL A 649 23.46 19.25 4.24
C VAL A 649 23.47 20.15 3.02
N THR A 650 24.29 19.80 2.02
CA THR A 650 24.36 20.52 0.74
C THR A 650 23.92 19.57 -0.36
N ARG A 651 22.90 19.95 -1.13
CA ARG A 651 22.56 19.21 -2.35
C ARG A 651 23.51 19.63 -3.47
N ILE A 652 24.06 18.62 -4.13
CA ILE A 652 24.94 18.78 -5.27
C ILE A 652 24.21 18.15 -6.45
N HIS A 653 24.05 18.94 -7.52
CA HIS A 653 23.58 18.44 -8.80
C HIS A 653 24.72 18.57 -9.80
N THR A 654 25.25 17.42 -10.22
CA THR A 654 26.37 17.34 -11.15
C THR A 654 25.83 17.28 -12.57
N HIS A 655 26.25 18.24 -13.39
CA HIS A 655 25.97 18.29 -14.81
C HIS A 655 26.91 17.35 -15.57
N VAL A 656 26.46 16.81 -16.71
CA VAL A 656 27.23 15.88 -17.56
C VAL A 656 28.57 16.42 -18.07
N THR A 657 28.75 17.74 -18.04
CA THR A 657 30.03 18.42 -18.37
C THR A 657 31.03 18.44 -17.21
N GLY A 658 30.73 17.80 -16.07
CA GLY A 658 31.52 17.85 -14.84
C GLY A 658 31.38 19.16 -14.04
N ARG A 659 30.46 20.06 -14.43
CA ARG A 659 30.12 21.27 -13.65
C ARG A 659 29.09 20.92 -12.59
N GLU A 660 29.08 21.63 -11.47
CA GLU A 660 28.16 21.35 -10.37
C GLU A 660 27.33 22.59 -10.01
N LEU A 661 26.05 22.37 -9.74
CA LEU A 661 25.20 23.30 -9.00
C LEU A 661 25.13 22.83 -7.54
N ARG A 662 25.43 23.71 -6.59
CA ARG A 662 25.42 23.41 -5.16
C ARG A 662 24.40 24.30 -4.45
N ALA A 663 23.57 23.71 -3.62
CA ALA A 663 22.61 24.42 -2.78
C ALA A 663 22.72 23.93 -1.33
N ALA A 664 23.23 24.80 -0.45
CA ALA A 664 23.25 24.53 0.99
C ALA A 664 21.81 24.52 1.49
N ARG A 665 21.35 23.36 2.01
CA ARG A 665 20.04 23.24 2.64
C ARG A 665 20.07 23.66 4.11
N ARG A 666 21.27 23.79 4.68
CA ARG A 666 21.49 24.22 6.07
C ARG A 666 22.70 25.15 6.13
N ILE A 667 22.53 26.26 6.84
CA ILE A 667 23.58 27.26 7.09
C ILE A 667 24.25 27.06 8.45
N ALA A 668 23.60 26.36 9.38
CA ALA A 668 24.16 25.99 10.66
C ALA A 668 24.46 24.47 10.67
N PRO A 669 25.63 24.05 11.17
CA PRO A 669 26.03 22.65 11.16
C PRO A 669 25.18 21.81 12.11
N LEU A 670 25.20 20.51 11.88
CA LEU A 670 25.02 19.50 12.92
C LEU A 670 26.37 18.86 13.20
N TYR A 671 26.49 18.15 14.30
CA TYR A 671 27.73 17.51 14.71
C TYR A 671 27.52 16.01 14.87
N ASP A 672 28.39 15.23 14.23
CA ASP A 672 28.63 13.84 14.61
C ASP A 672 29.68 13.86 15.72
N ILE A 673 29.38 13.20 16.84
CA ILE A 673 30.21 13.20 18.04
C ILE A 673 30.53 11.76 18.40
N GLU A 674 31.80 11.42 18.53
CA GLU A 674 32.24 10.11 19.00
C GLU A 674 32.98 10.32 20.34
N LEU A 675 32.53 9.62 21.37
CA LEU A 675 33.11 9.67 22.71
C LEU A 675 33.79 8.33 23.03
N ASN A 676 35.03 8.41 23.47
CA ASN A 676 35.81 7.25 23.88
C ASN A 676 36.20 7.39 25.34
N PHE A 677 35.70 6.50 26.18
CA PHE A 677 36.05 6.39 27.59
C PHE A 677 37.04 5.25 27.75
N ASP A 678 38.31 5.58 27.93
CA ASP A 678 39.38 4.60 28.17
C ASP A 678 39.33 4.03 29.61
N LEU A 679 38.57 4.66 30.50
CA LEU A 679 38.33 4.19 31.86
C LEU A 679 36.95 4.62 32.36
N LEU A 680 36.18 3.65 32.86
CA LEU A 680 34.93 3.77 33.58
C LEU A 680 35.01 2.91 34.84
N ARG A 681 34.98 3.52 36.01
CA ARG A 681 35.04 2.79 37.28
C ARG A 681 33.68 2.23 37.64
N GLY A 682 33.61 0.92 37.88
CA GLY A 682 32.40 0.20 38.27
C GLY A 682 32.22 0.03 39.78
N ASP A 683 33.19 0.48 40.59
CA ASP A 683 33.13 0.39 42.05
C ASP A 683 32.07 1.33 42.64
N ALA A 684 31.58 1.00 43.84
CA ALA A 684 30.48 1.72 44.49
C ALA A 684 30.82 3.16 44.90
N LEU A 685 32.11 3.53 45.01
CA LEU A 685 32.54 4.88 45.36
C LEU A 685 32.44 5.82 44.15
N ASN A 686 32.74 5.33 42.94
CA ASN A 686 32.78 6.13 41.71
C ASN A 686 31.54 5.94 40.81
N ALA A 687 31.09 4.70 40.60
CA ALA A 687 29.87 4.32 39.87
C ALA A 687 29.68 4.93 38.45
N GLU A 688 30.77 5.17 37.72
CA GLU A 688 30.76 5.83 36.41
C GLU A 688 30.18 4.93 35.31
N LEU A 689 30.50 3.63 35.35
CA LEU A 689 29.91 2.64 34.47
C LEU A 689 28.38 2.63 34.59
N GLN A 690 27.88 2.60 35.82
CA GLN A 690 26.45 2.55 36.12
C GLN A 690 25.75 3.83 35.66
N ALA A 691 26.40 4.99 35.78
CA ALA A 691 25.87 6.25 35.28
C ALA A 691 25.68 6.24 33.76
N VAL A 692 26.66 5.74 32.99
CA VAL A 692 26.56 5.64 31.52
C VAL A 692 25.46 4.65 31.12
N ILE A 693 25.43 3.45 31.71
CA ILE A 693 24.41 2.43 31.41
C ILE A 693 23.01 2.95 31.73
N ALA A 694 22.81 3.53 32.91
CA ALA A 694 21.52 4.05 33.34
C ALA A 694 21.06 5.19 32.41
N PHE A 695 21.98 6.04 31.96
CA PHE A 695 21.66 7.13 31.05
C PHE A 695 21.22 6.62 29.67
N VAL A 696 21.94 5.66 29.08
CA VAL A 696 21.55 5.03 27.80
C VAL A 696 20.19 4.35 27.91
N ALA A 697 19.96 3.58 28.98
CA ALA A 697 18.70 2.88 29.22
C ALA A 697 17.52 3.85 29.40
N ALA A 698 17.72 4.96 30.11
CA ALA A 698 16.68 5.97 30.34
C ALA A 698 16.24 6.67 29.04
N HIS A 699 17.11 6.74 28.03
CA HIS A 699 16.82 7.39 26.74
C HIS A 699 16.39 6.39 25.65
N VAL A 700 16.31 5.09 25.97
CA VAL A 700 15.87 4.02 25.07
C VAL A 700 16.64 4.05 23.75
N GLY A 701 17.98 4.08 23.83
CA GLY A 701 18.85 4.14 22.66
C GLY A 701 18.65 5.41 21.86
N GLN A 702 18.31 5.28 20.58
CA GLN A 702 18.16 6.41 19.66
C GLN A 702 16.91 7.28 19.90
N ALA A 703 15.97 6.84 20.73
CA ALA A 703 14.61 7.37 20.77
C ALA A 703 14.47 8.75 21.43
N GLN A 704 15.32 9.11 22.39
CA GLN A 704 15.18 10.36 23.16
C GLN A 704 16.44 11.24 23.09
N ALA A 705 16.21 12.55 22.98
CA ALA A 705 17.28 13.54 22.98
C ALA A 705 17.58 14.08 24.37
N PHE A 706 18.84 14.46 24.59
CA PHE A 706 19.39 14.97 25.83
C PHE A 706 20.36 16.14 25.59
N LEU A 707 20.71 16.88 26.65
CA LEU A 707 21.69 17.96 26.53
C LEU A 707 23.11 17.41 26.60
N PHE A 708 23.94 17.76 25.63
CA PHE A 708 25.34 17.38 25.60
C PHE A 708 26.22 18.63 25.66
N ALA A 709 27.10 18.70 26.66
CA ALA A 709 28.13 19.72 26.75
C ALA A 709 29.31 19.34 25.82
N PRO A 710 29.67 20.17 24.83
CA PRO A 710 30.90 19.99 24.07
C PRO A 710 32.14 20.01 24.98
N PRO A 711 33.30 19.55 24.47
CA PRO A 711 34.59 19.81 25.10
C PRO A 711 34.78 21.27 25.51
N GLN A 712 35.54 21.52 26.57
CA GLN A 712 35.64 22.83 27.22
C GLN A 712 35.97 23.97 26.22
N ASP A 713 36.90 23.72 25.29
CA ASP A 713 37.36 24.71 24.31
C ASP A 713 36.31 25.01 23.20
N LEU A 714 35.22 24.24 23.14
CA LEU A 714 34.10 24.41 22.22
C LEU A 714 32.80 24.83 22.94
N GLY A 715 32.66 24.47 24.21
CA GLY A 715 31.44 24.67 25.00
C GLY A 715 31.48 25.89 25.92
N GLN A 716 32.63 26.26 26.47
CA GLN A 716 32.75 27.44 27.35
C GLN A 716 32.89 28.71 26.53
N VAL A 717 31.96 29.64 26.71
CA VAL A 717 31.97 30.94 26.04
C VAL A 717 32.13 32.03 27.10
N THR A 718 33.14 32.86 26.95
CA THR A 718 33.42 34.01 27.82
C THR A 718 33.30 35.32 27.04
N SER A 719 32.71 36.35 27.65
CA SER A 719 32.50 37.66 27.06
C SER A 719 31.78 37.61 25.71
N ALA A 720 30.81 36.70 25.56
CA ALA A 720 30.06 36.52 24.31
C ALA A 720 29.29 37.81 24.00
N PRO A 721 29.41 38.40 22.80
CA PRO A 721 28.57 39.53 22.42
C PRO A 721 27.12 39.04 22.24
N VAL A 722 26.22 39.55 23.09
CA VAL A 722 24.80 39.18 23.06
C VAL A 722 24.00 40.20 22.23
N GLY A 723 24.34 41.48 22.35
CA GLY A 723 23.71 42.56 21.59
C GLY A 723 24.04 43.95 22.17
N ALA A 724 23.47 44.98 21.56
CA ALA A 724 23.47 46.34 22.09
C ALA A 724 22.05 46.73 22.51
N GLY A 725 21.92 47.43 23.63
CA GLY A 725 20.66 47.98 24.08
C GLY A 725 20.18 49.09 23.14
N ASP A 726 18.87 49.14 22.95
CA ASP A 726 18.14 50.19 22.22
C ASP A 726 17.10 50.89 23.12
N GLY A 727 16.97 50.47 24.38
CA GLY A 727 15.95 50.94 25.33
C GLY A 727 14.59 50.24 25.22
N GLU A 728 14.41 49.31 24.28
CA GLU A 728 13.12 48.65 23.99
C GLU A 728 13.22 47.12 23.98
N THR A 729 14.25 46.57 23.36
CA THR A 729 14.48 45.13 23.19
C THR A 729 14.85 44.47 24.52
N LYS A 730 14.07 43.48 24.94
CA LYS A 730 14.29 42.74 26.18
C LYS A 730 14.87 41.34 25.98
N SER A 731 14.64 40.72 24.83
CA SER A 731 15.01 39.33 24.56
C SER A 731 16.12 39.25 23.53
N PHE A 732 17.18 38.52 23.87
CA PHE A 732 18.37 38.35 23.06
C PHE A 732 18.71 36.87 22.95
N VAL A 733 18.90 36.40 21.72
CA VAL A 733 19.35 35.04 21.44
C VAL A 733 20.85 34.96 21.69
N LEU A 734 21.30 33.94 22.43
CA LEU A 734 22.72 33.78 22.68
C LEU A 734 23.42 33.21 21.44
N MET A 735 24.54 33.83 21.11
CA MET A 735 25.39 33.43 19.99
C MET A 735 26.77 33.03 20.51
N ARG A 736 27.42 32.08 19.84
CA ARG A 736 28.83 31.76 20.09
C ARG A 736 29.64 31.94 18.82
N VAL A 737 30.92 32.27 18.98
CA VAL A 737 31.88 32.42 17.89
C VAL A 737 33.05 31.48 18.11
N PHE A 738 33.36 30.64 17.13
CA PHE A 738 34.54 29.78 17.15
C PHE A 738 35.25 29.86 15.79
N GLY A 739 36.55 30.16 15.79
CA GLY A 739 37.36 30.22 14.57
C GLY A 739 36.85 31.17 13.48
N GLY A 740 36.09 32.22 13.86
CA GLY A 740 35.49 33.18 12.93
C GLY A 740 34.09 32.79 12.39
N PHE A 741 33.57 31.62 12.77
CA PHE A 741 32.19 31.21 12.49
C PHE A 741 31.28 31.56 13.67
N THR A 742 30.19 32.27 13.38
CA THR A 742 29.18 32.67 14.37
C THR A 742 27.94 31.80 14.22
N GLU A 743 27.47 31.24 15.33
CA GLU A 743 26.21 30.48 15.34
C GLU A 743 25.37 30.75 16.57
N THR A 744 24.08 30.45 16.44
CA THR A 744 23.14 30.45 17.56
C THR A 744 23.44 29.29 18.51
N VAL A 745 23.50 29.60 19.79
CA VAL A 745 23.63 28.61 20.86
C VAL A 745 22.31 27.86 20.95
N GLN A 746 22.39 26.55 20.80
CA GLN A 746 21.19 25.71 20.80
C GLN A 746 20.62 25.60 22.21
N ALA A 747 21.46 25.19 23.16
CA ALA A 747 21.07 25.03 24.56
C ALA A 747 22.13 25.57 25.52
N LEU A 748 21.76 25.73 26.79
CA LEU A 748 22.67 26.05 27.89
C LEU A 748 22.75 24.91 28.90
N ILE A 749 23.93 24.72 29.50
CA ILE A 749 24.07 23.94 30.72
C ILE A 749 24.50 24.90 31.84
N GLY A 750 23.78 24.87 32.96
CA GLY A 750 23.98 25.80 34.07
C GLY A 750 23.37 27.18 33.82
N SER A 751 23.75 28.15 34.68
CA SER A 751 23.27 29.53 34.59
C SER A 751 24.34 30.44 33.97
N PRO A 752 23.99 31.28 32.97
CA PRO A 752 24.92 32.26 32.42
C PRO A 752 25.21 33.39 33.42
N THR A 753 26.37 34.02 33.29
CA THR A 753 26.66 35.30 33.95
C THR A 753 26.55 36.41 32.92
N VAL A 754 25.70 37.41 33.16
CA VAL A 754 25.37 38.47 32.19
C VAL A 754 25.94 39.80 32.64
N TYR A 755 26.49 40.57 31.70
CA TYR A 755 27.06 41.88 31.93
C TYR A 755 26.40 42.93 31.05
N ILE A 756 26.20 44.13 31.60
CA ILE A 756 25.83 45.34 30.86
C ILE A 756 26.96 46.34 31.07
N ASP A 757 27.59 46.80 29.99
CA ASP A 757 28.76 47.68 30.00
C ASP A 757 29.89 47.18 30.92
N GLY A 758 30.07 45.84 30.96
CA GLY A 758 31.08 45.17 31.79
C GLY A 758 30.70 44.97 33.25
N VAL A 759 29.50 45.40 33.69
CA VAL A 759 29.02 45.22 35.06
C VAL A 759 28.09 44.01 35.16
N ALA A 760 28.45 43.04 36.01
CA ALA A 760 27.66 41.84 36.24
C ALA A 760 26.27 42.17 36.78
N GLN A 761 25.24 41.60 36.17
CA GLN A 761 23.85 41.80 36.54
C GLN A 761 23.38 40.72 37.52
N PRO A 762 22.56 41.07 38.54
CA PRO A 762 22.00 40.08 39.44
C PRO A 762 21.05 39.15 38.66
N VAL A 763 20.98 37.87 39.05
CA VAL A 763 20.12 36.87 38.40
C VAL A 763 18.62 37.24 38.42
N SER A 764 18.20 38.16 39.28
CA SER A 764 16.83 38.71 39.31
C SER A 764 16.55 39.72 38.18
N ALA A 765 17.58 40.23 37.49
CA ALA A 765 17.44 41.22 36.43
C ALA A 765 17.10 40.60 35.07
N TYR A 766 17.21 39.28 34.91
CA TYR A 766 16.97 38.58 33.66
C TYR A 766 16.48 37.14 33.89
N ALA A 767 15.74 36.62 32.91
CA ALA A 767 15.34 35.24 32.81
C ALA A 767 16.12 34.56 31.68
N VAL A 768 16.39 33.26 31.83
CA VAL A 768 17.15 32.46 30.86
C VAL A 768 16.29 31.29 30.41
N SER A 769 16.06 31.20 29.11
CA SER A 769 15.54 30.01 28.47
C SER A 769 16.71 29.10 28.11
N ILE A 770 16.65 27.83 28.52
CA ILE A 770 17.69 26.84 28.24
C ILE A 770 17.63 26.37 26.79
N LEU A 771 16.44 26.20 26.21
CA LEU A 771 16.23 25.69 24.86
C LEU A 771 14.96 26.32 24.26
N PRO A 772 15.08 27.19 23.23
CA PRO A 772 16.32 27.75 22.69
C PRO A 772 17.01 28.68 23.71
N ALA A 773 18.34 28.77 23.64
CA ALA A 773 19.16 29.60 24.53
C ALA A 773 18.87 31.11 24.33
N THR A 774 18.02 31.67 25.19
CA THR A 774 17.56 33.06 25.10
C THR A 774 17.65 33.75 26.45
N LEU A 775 18.19 34.96 26.45
CA LEU A 775 18.25 35.85 27.60
C LEU A 775 17.12 36.88 27.51
N THR A 776 16.30 37.03 28.54
CA THR A 776 15.23 38.03 28.59
C THR A 776 15.35 38.91 29.82
N PHE A 777 15.62 40.21 29.62
CA PHE A 777 15.75 41.17 30.72
C PHE A 777 14.38 41.62 31.26
N VAL A 778 14.31 41.89 32.55
CA VAL A 778 13.13 42.49 33.20
C VAL A 778 12.93 43.93 32.70
N VAL A 779 14.03 44.68 32.56
CA VAL A 779 14.08 46.05 32.02
C VAL A 779 15.02 46.04 30.81
N ALA A 780 14.59 46.64 29.69
CA ALA A 780 15.40 46.69 28.48
C ALA A 780 16.73 47.42 28.72
N PRO A 781 17.88 46.91 28.24
CA PRO A 781 19.15 47.62 28.32
C PRO A 781 19.06 48.98 27.61
N SER A 782 19.64 50.02 28.22
CA SER A 782 19.59 51.38 27.68
C SER A 782 20.26 51.49 26.31
N ALA A 783 19.82 52.45 25.49
CA ALA A 783 20.39 52.69 24.17
C ALA A 783 21.92 52.85 24.22
N GLY A 784 22.64 52.02 23.46
CA GLY A 784 24.09 52.00 23.37
C GLY A 784 24.82 51.13 24.42
N ALA A 785 24.10 50.55 25.38
CA ALA A 785 24.71 49.67 26.38
C ALA A 785 25.10 48.32 25.76
N VAL A 786 26.33 47.86 26.01
CA VAL A 786 26.85 46.60 25.46
C VAL A 786 26.47 45.44 26.38
N VAL A 787 25.76 44.46 25.84
CA VAL A 787 25.38 43.25 26.58
C VAL A 787 26.33 42.12 26.22
N THR A 788 26.96 41.53 27.24
CA THR A 788 27.79 40.32 27.09
C THR A 788 27.38 39.24 28.09
N ALA A 789 27.75 37.99 27.81
CA ALA A 789 27.49 36.87 28.72
C ALA A 789 28.61 35.83 28.72
N ASP A 790 28.86 35.24 29.88
CA ASP A 790 29.64 34.03 30.07
C ASP A 790 28.69 32.85 30.26
N PHE A 791 28.85 31.77 29.50
CA PHE A 791 27.96 30.61 29.57
C PHE A 791 28.58 29.33 29.00
N THR A 792 28.00 28.18 29.37
CA THR A 792 28.33 26.89 28.76
C THR A 792 27.28 26.54 27.70
N ALA A 793 27.67 26.62 26.43
CA ALA A 793 26.87 26.17 25.31
C ALA A 793 26.72 24.64 25.32
N ALA A 794 25.53 24.17 24.98
CA ALA A 794 25.20 22.76 24.86
C ALA A 794 24.47 22.48 23.55
N HIS A 795 24.55 21.23 23.10
CA HIS A 795 23.76 20.72 22.00
C HIS A 795 22.61 19.88 22.52
N LEU A 796 21.51 19.86 21.76
CA LEU A 796 20.55 18.78 21.88
C LEU A 796 21.10 17.62 21.04
N ALA A 797 21.37 16.48 21.67
CA ALA A 797 21.95 15.32 21.03
C ALA A 797 21.13 14.06 21.32
N ARG A 798 21.29 13.03 20.50
CA ARG A 798 20.78 11.68 20.75
C ARG A 798 21.85 10.65 20.42
N PHE A 799 21.69 9.43 20.91
CA PHE A 799 22.53 8.31 20.48
C PHE A 799 22.31 8.00 19.00
N VAL A 800 23.38 7.60 18.30
CA VAL A 800 23.34 7.14 16.90
C VAL A 800 23.03 5.66 16.80
N ASP A 801 23.43 4.89 17.82
CA ASP A 801 23.28 3.43 17.88
C ASP A 801 22.35 3.06 19.05
N ASP A 802 21.50 2.04 18.89
CA ASP A 802 20.60 1.53 19.95
C ASP A 802 21.32 0.63 20.96
N ALA A 803 22.60 0.33 20.70
CA ALA A 803 23.45 -0.50 21.53
C ALA A 803 24.74 0.25 21.87
N VAL A 804 25.27 -0.01 23.07
CA VAL A 804 26.57 0.49 23.52
C VAL A 804 27.42 -0.71 23.92
N GLU A 805 28.63 -0.78 23.38
CA GLU A 805 29.62 -1.80 23.71
C GLU A 805 30.46 -1.34 24.91
N LEU A 806 30.58 -2.20 25.92
CA LEU A 806 31.34 -1.97 27.15
C LEU A 806 32.27 -3.16 27.40
N GLU A 807 33.55 -2.90 27.59
CA GLU A 807 34.57 -3.92 27.85
C GLU A 807 35.11 -3.79 29.27
N GLN A 808 35.14 -4.89 30.03
CA GLN A 808 35.83 -4.94 31.33
C GLN A 808 37.27 -5.40 31.12
N PHE A 809 38.22 -4.47 31.07
CA PHE A 809 39.63 -4.80 30.85
C PHE A 809 40.39 -5.13 32.15
N MET A 810 39.85 -4.75 33.32
CA MET A 810 40.35 -5.12 34.64
C MET A 810 39.21 -5.12 35.67
N ALA A 811 39.38 -5.78 36.82
CA ALA A 811 38.39 -5.77 37.90
C ALA A 811 37.99 -4.33 38.26
N ASP A 812 36.69 -4.05 38.25
CA ASP A 812 36.08 -2.73 38.45
C ASP A 812 36.48 -1.61 37.46
N LEU A 813 37.23 -1.92 36.39
CA LEU A 813 37.65 -0.95 35.36
C LEU A 813 37.13 -1.37 33.99
N TRP A 814 36.37 -0.49 33.37
CA TRP A 814 35.70 -0.71 32.10
C TRP A 814 36.09 0.34 31.07
N GLU A 815 35.86 0.08 29.78
CA GLU A 815 36.05 1.06 28.71
C GLU A 815 34.89 1.00 27.70
N THR A 816 34.68 2.09 26.95
CA THR A 816 33.87 2.10 25.72
C THR A 816 34.52 3.00 24.68
N LYS A 817 34.80 2.45 23.50
CA LYS A 817 35.64 3.09 22.47
C LYS A 817 34.87 3.73 21.32
N ASN A 818 33.54 3.78 21.38
CA ASN A 818 32.75 4.19 20.22
C ASN A 818 31.33 4.65 20.58
N LEU A 819 31.17 5.45 21.64
CA LEU A 819 29.86 6.00 21.99
C LEU A 819 29.51 7.15 21.04
N LYS A 820 28.67 6.87 20.05
CA LYS A 820 28.32 7.83 18.98
C LYS A 820 27.04 8.59 19.30
N LEU A 821 27.14 9.91 19.18
CA LEU A 821 26.03 10.85 19.31
C LEU A 821 25.91 11.68 18.03
N GLU A 822 24.71 12.13 17.73
CA GLU A 822 24.48 13.17 16.73
C GLU A 822 23.68 14.31 17.34
N THR A 823 23.97 15.55 16.92
CA THR A 823 23.16 16.70 17.35
C THR A 823 21.89 16.76 16.53
N VAL A 824 20.76 16.96 17.19
CA VAL A 824 19.43 17.14 16.57
C VAL A 824 18.99 18.59 16.75
N ARG A 825 17.93 19.04 16.07
CA ARG A 825 17.35 20.38 16.30
C ARG A 825 16.13 20.26 17.22
N ALA A 826 15.91 21.30 18.01
CA ALA A 826 14.71 21.45 18.85
C ALA A 826 13.52 21.92 18.02
#